data_AF-A0A1D2N071-F1
#
_entry.id   AF-A0A1D2N071-F1
#
_cell.length_a   1.000
_cell.length_b   1.000
_cell.length_c   1.000
_cell.angle_alpha   90.00
_cell.angle_beta   90.00
_cell.angle_gamma   90.00
#
_symmetry.space_group_name_H-M   'P 1'
#
loop_
_entity.id
_entity.type
_entity.pdbx_description
1 polymer ?
#
loop_
_entity_poly.entity_id
_entity_poly.type
_entity_poly.pdbx_seq_one_letter_code
_entity_poly.pdbx_strand_id
1 'polypeptide(L)'
;MVLAALASNDIDKLKKLLEEYPDDRTNTDGEIDPISANFMSLAGVPVGGKGLVVNGRIIGPLDEEDSFEVGDWALVEKFSYDSCAKYFDGEDRDADAVMRMCSALGNPNTKTKSSKRFTMPDFQKPHVVDTKRDLEDVFYVDLVAVVDPASRSGHKMAAFMAALKQAVGQWMKIQILFNTPPKNSELPLKSYFRFLAGQHAEEEIVFENIPREPLFTMNMIAPDNWMVEIKRGMSDLDNIRLNDLGHSVESEYELEYILVEGHCLELKSGTPPRGLQFTLKPENEAQKPSETIVMANLGYFQLKAAPGVWTLGLRDGPSRDIFSLETHNDKPVVVHSFQSIVIKVKVKRNPGKESVSLLETEEENSGKSNFVWRIYFQIWFGFGSKKPEVEEQVINVFSVASGHLYERLLRIMMLSVLKNTQSKVKFWFLKNYLSPTVKDLLPELAKQYGFEYELVHYHWPRWLNPQREKQRIIWGYKILFLDVLFPLSLKKIVFVDADQIVRTDLKELFELDLEGNPYGYTPFCDSRVEMEGFRFWKHGYWKSHLGKRKYHISALYVVDLVRFRRVAAGDRLRGQYQALSQDPNSLSNLDQDLPNNMIYQVGIKSLPQEWLWCETWCNEESKSKAKTIDLCNNPQTKEPKLEAAQRIVPEWKDYDRELREFIVKVQTKTAGQTSEDSEDRSVPESSSHDEHTEL
;
A
#
# COMPACT_ATOMS: atom_id res chain seq x y z
N MET A 1 26.29 -36.29 -19.93
CA MET A 1 26.09 -37.75 -20.17
C MET A 1 26.73 -38.60 -19.08
N VAL A 2 26.69 -38.17 -17.81
CA VAL A 2 27.21 -38.93 -16.64
C VAL A 2 26.06 -39.62 -15.87
N LEU A 3 24.85 -39.59 -16.42
CA LEU A 3 23.62 -39.86 -15.66
C LEU A 3 23.22 -41.35 -15.57
N ALA A 4 23.98 -42.28 -16.16
CA ALA A 4 23.67 -43.71 -16.10
C ALA A 4 24.58 -44.53 -15.16
N ALA A 5 25.60 -43.93 -14.53
CA ALA A 5 26.60 -44.70 -13.78
C ALA A 5 26.37 -44.78 -12.26
N LEU A 6 25.41 -44.01 -11.70
CA LEU A 6 25.12 -44.02 -10.27
C LEU A 6 24.22 -45.17 -9.81
N ALA A 7 23.74 -46.03 -10.73
CA ALA A 7 22.84 -47.12 -10.40
C ALA A 7 23.53 -48.48 -10.19
N SER A 8 24.81 -48.63 -10.57
CA SER A 8 25.48 -49.95 -10.57
C SER A 8 26.44 -50.18 -9.41
N ASN A 9 26.59 -49.24 -8.48
CA ASN A 9 27.50 -49.35 -7.32
C ASN A 9 28.95 -49.75 -7.69
N ASP A 10 29.39 -49.43 -8.92
CA ASP A 10 30.66 -49.90 -9.50
C ASP A 10 31.54 -48.69 -9.85
N ILE A 11 32.38 -48.30 -8.88
CA ILE A 11 33.29 -47.14 -8.95
C ILE A 11 34.33 -47.31 -10.07
N ASP A 12 34.73 -48.54 -10.39
CA ASP A 12 35.74 -48.81 -11.41
C ASP A 12 35.18 -48.64 -12.82
N LYS A 13 33.89 -48.92 -13.02
CA LYS A 13 33.19 -48.66 -14.28
C LYS A 13 33.01 -47.16 -14.54
N LEU A 14 32.86 -46.37 -13.48
CA LEU A 14 32.76 -44.91 -13.52
C LEU A 14 34.09 -44.26 -13.91
N LYS A 15 35.22 -44.77 -13.37
CA LYS A 15 36.57 -44.37 -13.77
C LYS A 15 36.86 -44.69 -15.23
N LYS A 16 36.46 -45.87 -15.71
CA LYS A 16 36.64 -46.27 -17.12
C LYS A 16 35.85 -45.41 -18.10
N LEU A 17 34.62 -45.04 -17.77
CA LEU A 17 33.78 -44.15 -18.58
C LEU A 17 34.30 -42.71 -18.62
N LEU A 18 34.96 -42.26 -17.55
CA LEU A 18 35.69 -40.98 -17.51
C LEU A 18 37.00 -41.02 -18.31
N GLU A 19 37.64 -42.18 -18.44
CA GLU A 19 38.84 -42.39 -19.28
C GLU A 19 38.52 -42.60 -20.77
N GLU A 20 37.34 -43.13 -21.12
CA GLU A 20 36.93 -43.40 -22.52
C GLU A 20 36.40 -42.18 -23.29
N TYR A 21 36.11 -41.07 -22.63
CA TYR A 21 35.65 -39.83 -23.29
C TYR A 21 36.66 -38.69 -23.04
N PRO A 22 37.58 -38.42 -23.98
CA PRO A 22 38.47 -37.26 -23.88
C PRO A 22 37.66 -35.96 -23.92
N ASP A 23 38.13 -34.97 -23.17
CA ASP A 23 37.55 -33.65 -22.85
C ASP A 23 37.09 -32.75 -24.01
N ASP A 24 37.09 -33.19 -25.27
CA ASP A 24 36.83 -32.31 -26.40
C ASP A 24 35.38 -32.33 -26.88
N ARG A 25 34.59 -31.41 -26.34
CA ARG A 25 33.60 -30.66 -27.13
C ARG A 25 34.03 -29.21 -27.31
N THR A 26 35.31 -29.01 -27.61
CA THR A 26 35.73 -27.80 -28.30
C THR A 26 35.47 -28.01 -29.79
N ASN A 27 34.86 -27.04 -30.46
CA ASN A 27 35.03 -26.97 -31.91
C ASN A 27 36.55 -26.84 -32.18
N THR A 28 37.00 -27.16 -33.39
CA THR A 28 38.41 -27.15 -33.83
C THR A 28 39.20 -25.85 -33.58
N ASP A 29 38.56 -24.81 -33.04
CA ASP A 29 39.09 -23.49 -32.71
C ASP A 29 39.15 -23.18 -31.18
N GLY A 30 38.90 -24.16 -30.30
CA GLY A 30 39.01 -23.97 -28.83
C GLY A 30 37.85 -23.21 -28.18
N GLU A 31 36.78 -22.92 -28.92
CA GLU A 31 35.54 -22.35 -28.38
C GLU A 31 34.61 -23.46 -27.85
N ILE A 32 34.07 -23.23 -26.65
CA ILE A 32 33.06 -24.11 -26.01
C ILE A 32 31.82 -24.13 -26.89
N ASP A 33 31.31 -25.33 -27.19
CA ASP A 33 30.13 -25.45 -28.05
C ASP A 33 28.92 -24.68 -27.45
N PRO A 34 28.08 -24.03 -28.28
CA PRO A 34 26.98 -23.20 -27.80
C PRO A 34 25.96 -23.94 -26.92
N ILE A 35 25.84 -25.27 -27.06
CA ILE A 35 24.90 -26.09 -26.28
C ILE A 35 25.44 -26.25 -24.85
N SER A 36 26.73 -26.54 -24.71
CA SER A 36 27.41 -26.60 -23.42
C SER A 36 27.44 -25.24 -22.72
N ALA A 37 27.70 -24.15 -23.46
CA ALA A 37 27.63 -22.80 -22.91
C ALA A 37 26.21 -22.46 -22.39
N ASN A 38 25.17 -22.84 -23.13
CA ASN A 38 23.79 -22.62 -22.73
C ASN A 38 23.38 -23.49 -21.53
N PHE A 39 23.84 -24.75 -21.47
CA PHE A 39 23.64 -25.63 -20.31
C PHE A 39 24.30 -25.06 -19.05
N MET A 40 25.55 -24.60 -19.15
CA MET A 40 26.28 -24.00 -18.03
C MET A 40 25.59 -22.72 -17.54
N SER A 41 25.15 -21.87 -18.47
CA SER A 41 24.35 -20.68 -18.15
C SER A 41 23.03 -21.03 -17.45
N LEU A 42 22.30 -22.05 -17.91
CA LEU A 42 21.06 -22.52 -17.28
C LEU A 42 21.31 -23.16 -15.90
N ALA A 43 22.46 -23.81 -15.73
CA ALA A 43 22.88 -24.41 -14.47
C ALA A 43 23.39 -23.37 -13.46
N GLY A 44 23.56 -22.11 -13.85
CA GLY A 44 24.10 -21.05 -12.99
C GLY A 44 25.58 -21.23 -12.66
N VAL A 45 26.31 -22.01 -13.46
CA VAL A 45 27.76 -22.21 -13.32
C VAL A 45 28.46 -21.38 -14.39
N PRO A 46 29.40 -20.48 -14.02
CA PRO A 46 30.09 -19.65 -15.00
C PRO A 46 30.92 -20.53 -15.93
N VAL A 47 31.18 -20.02 -17.14
CA VAL A 47 32.03 -20.68 -18.12
C VAL A 47 33.42 -20.91 -17.52
N GLY A 48 33.89 -22.16 -17.49
CA GLY A 48 35.15 -22.56 -16.84
C GLY A 48 35.05 -22.82 -15.33
N GLY A 49 33.88 -22.62 -14.72
CA GLY A 49 33.64 -22.91 -13.30
C GLY A 49 33.37 -24.39 -13.02
N LYS A 50 33.58 -24.81 -11.76
CA LYS A 50 33.28 -26.17 -11.29
C LYS A 50 31.86 -26.23 -10.71
N GLY A 51 31.16 -27.32 -10.96
CA GLY A 51 29.84 -27.59 -10.39
C GLY A 51 29.54 -29.08 -10.42
N LEU A 52 28.77 -29.54 -9.44
CA LEU A 52 28.37 -30.94 -9.29
C LEU A 52 26.87 -31.11 -9.56
N VAL A 53 26.49 -32.13 -10.32
CA VAL A 53 25.08 -32.47 -10.58
C VAL A 53 24.77 -33.85 -10.01
N VAL A 54 23.83 -33.92 -9.06
CA VAL A 54 23.38 -35.18 -8.44
C VAL A 54 21.87 -35.27 -8.50
N ASN A 55 21.34 -36.28 -9.20
CA ASN A 55 19.90 -36.49 -9.39
C ASN A 55 19.14 -35.21 -9.83
N GLY A 56 19.76 -34.44 -10.73
CA GLY A 56 19.24 -33.19 -11.27
C GLY A 56 19.42 -31.96 -10.38
N ARG A 57 19.93 -32.12 -9.15
CA ARG A 57 20.32 -31.00 -8.28
C ARG A 57 21.73 -30.52 -8.63
N ILE A 58 21.86 -29.21 -8.86
CA ILE A 58 23.15 -28.56 -9.09
C ILE A 58 23.70 -28.05 -7.75
N ILE A 59 24.98 -28.33 -7.49
CA ILE A 59 25.76 -27.87 -6.35
C ILE A 59 26.93 -27.07 -6.92
N GLY A 60 26.88 -25.75 -6.79
CA GLY A 60 27.90 -24.84 -7.29
C GLY A 60 27.38 -23.40 -7.45
N PRO A 61 28.19 -22.49 -8.01
CA PRO A 61 29.56 -22.73 -8.45
C PRO A 61 30.49 -23.04 -7.27
N LEU A 62 31.42 -23.97 -7.48
CA LEU A 62 32.46 -24.35 -6.52
C LEU A 62 33.71 -23.52 -6.79
N ASP A 63 34.40 -23.12 -5.73
CA ASP A 63 35.66 -22.39 -5.83
C ASP A 63 36.77 -23.32 -6.34
N GLU A 64 37.87 -22.76 -6.88
CA GLU A 64 38.94 -23.59 -7.45
C GLU A 64 39.59 -24.52 -6.40
N GLU A 65 39.62 -24.08 -5.14
CA GLU A 65 40.15 -24.79 -3.98
C GLU A 65 39.20 -25.87 -3.43
N ASP A 66 37.92 -25.85 -3.82
CA ASP A 66 36.96 -26.86 -3.38
C ASP A 66 37.26 -28.21 -4.02
N SER A 67 37.69 -29.17 -3.19
CA SER A 67 37.89 -30.57 -3.58
C SER A 67 36.94 -31.48 -2.82
N PHE A 68 36.25 -32.38 -3.51
CA PHE A 68 35.39 -33.39 -2.87
C PHE A 68 36.23 -34.61 -2.46
N GLU A 69 36.29 -34.88 -1.16
CA GLU A 69 36.90 -36.10 -0.64
C GLU A 69 35.92 -37.29 -0.74
N VAL A 70 36.42 -38.51 -0.56
CA VAL A 70 35.59 -39.74 -0.59
C VAL A 70 34.45 -39.67 0.44
N GLY A 71 34.69 -39.04 1.59
CA GLY A 71 33.66 -38.81 2.61
C GLY A 71 32.55 -37.87 2.14
N ASP A 72 32.86 -36.85 1.35
CA ASP A 72 31.89 -35.92 0.81
C ASP A 72 31.00 -36.59 -0.24
N TRP A 73 31.58 -37.45 -1.08
CA TRP A 73 30.81 -38.25 -2.03
C TRP A 73 29.83 -39.19 -1.32
N ALA A 74 30.28 -39.88 -0.27
CA ALA A 74 29.42 -40.73 0.55
C ALA A 74 28.30 -39.93 1.24
N LEU A 75 28.61 -38.71 1.69
CA LEU A 75 27.62 -37.81 2.29
C LEU A 75 26.58 -37.33 1.26
N VAL A 76 27.02 -36.97 0.06
CA VAL A 76 26.14 -36.53 -1.05
C VAL A 76 25.23 -37.66 -1.50
N GLU A 77 25.75 -38.88 -1.60
CA GLU A 77 24.98 -40.08 -1.89
C GLU A 77 23.90 -40.32 -0.83
N LYS A 78 24.31 -40.36 0.44
CA LYS A 78 23.37 -40.54 1.57
C LYS A 78 22.31 -39.44 1.60
N PHE A 79 22.73 -38.19 1.41
CA PHE A 79 21.82 -37.05 1.37
C PHE A 79 20.82 -37.17 0.22
N SER A 80 21.27 -37.55 -0.96
CA SER A 80 20.38 -37.72 -2.12
C SER A 80 19.40 -38.87 -1.93
N TYR A 81 19.85 -39.96 -1.31
CA TYR A 81 19.00 -41.10 -0.97
C TYR A 81 17.93 -40.69 0.06
N ASP A 82 18.35 -40.05 1.16
CA ASP A 82 17.46 -39.60 2.23
C ASP A 82 16.45 -38.54 1.76
N SER A 83 16.84 -37.70 0.79
CA SER A 83 16.00 -36.61 0.29
C SER A 83 14.95 -37.08 -0.71
N CYS A 84 15.25 -38.11 -1.51
CA CYS A 84 14.36 -38.53 -2.59
C CYS A 84 14.37 -40.04 -2.86
N ALA A 85 15.53 -40.66 -3.08
CA ALA A 85 15.56 -42.02 -3.63
C ALA A 85 14.89 -43.06 -2.71
N LYS A 86 14.95 -42.88 -1.39
CA LYS A 86 14.28 -43.75 -0.40
C LYS A 86 12.77 -43.94 -0.62
N TYR A 87 12.10 -42.99 -1.28
CA TYR A 87 10.66 -43.06 -1.53
C TYR A 87 10.30 -44.02 -2.68
N PHE A 88 11.29 -44.47 -3.45
CA PHE A 88 11.14 -45.39 -4.57
C PHE A 88 11.69 -46.78 -4.25
N ASP A 89 12.14 -47.01 -3.01
CA ASP A 89 12.65 -48.31 -2.60
C ASP A 89 11.57 -49.39 -2.72
N GLY A 90 11.88 -50.45 -3.46
CA GLY A 90 10.96 -51.56 -3.72
C GLY A 90 10.07 -51.38 -4.94
N GLU A 91 10.15 -50.26 -5.66
CA GLU A 91 9.53 -50.11 -6.98
C GLU A 91 10.53 -50.52 -8.08
N ASP A 92 10.11 -51.36 -9.02
CA ASP A 92 10.94 -51.79 -10.15
C ASP A 92 10.94 -50.69 -11.24
N ARG A 93 11.76 -49.65 -11.01
CA ARG A 93 11.93 -48.51 -11.93
C ARG A 93 13.38 -48.40 -12.39
N ASP A 94 13.54 -47.99 -13.64
CA ASP A 94 14.85 -47.65 -14.19
C ASP A 94 15.48 -46.46 -13.45
N ALA A 95 16.80 -46.48 -13.32
CA ALA A 95 17.57 -45.44 -12.67
C ALA A 95 17.37 -44.07 -13.31
N ASP A 96 17.25 -44.01 -14.64
CA ASP A 96 16.99 -42.74 -15.34
C ASP A 96 15.60 -42.18 -14.98
N ALA A 97 14.61 -43.06 -14.77
CA ALA A 97 13.29 -42.66 -14.30
C ALA A 97 13.34 -42.14 -12.86
N VAL A 98 14.02 -42.84 -11.95
CA VAL A 98 14.22 -42.41 -10.56
C VAL A 98 14.92 -41.06 -10.52
N MET A 99 15.97 -40.87 -11.33
CA MET A 99 16.70 -39.61 -11.41
C MET A 99 15.82 -38.45 -11.91
N ARG A 100 15.05 -38.64 -12.99
CA ARG A 100 14.12 -37.62 -13.51
C ARG A 100 13.02 -37.27 -12.51
N MET A 101 12.46 -38.27 -11.85
CA MET A 101 11.46 -38.08 -10.80
C MET A 101 12.06 -37.35 -9.60
N CYS A 102 13.27 -37.71 -9.18
CA CYS A 102 13.97 -37.02 -8.11
C CYS A 102 14.34 -35.58 -8.48
N SER A 103 14.72 -35.32 -9.73
CA SER A 103 14.93 -33.96 -10.21
C SER A 103 13.64 -33.14 -10.19
N ALA A 104 12.50 -33.74 -10.57
CA ALA A 104 11.20 -33.07 -10.62
C ALA A 104 10.58 -32.83 -9.23
N LEU A 105 10.77 -33.78 -8.30
CA LEU A 105 10.25 -33.73 -6.93
C LEU A 105 11.19 -32.97 -5.98
N GLY A 106 12.49 -33.05 -6.22
CA GLY A 106 13.57 -32.59 -5.34
C GLY A 106 13.91 -31.10 -5.45
N ASN A 107 13.01 -30.26 -5.94
CA ASN A 107 13.27 -28.83 -6.18
C ASN A 107 13.92 -28.16 -4.94
N PRO A 108 15.21 -27.80 -4.99
CA PRO A 108 15.99 -27.38 -3.81
C PRO A 108 15.72 -25.94 -3.35
N ASN A 109 14.99 -25.14 -4.15
CA ASN A 109 14.74 -23.73 -3.85
C ASN A 109 13.57 -23.49 -2.88
N THR A 110 13.07 -24.54 -2.21
CA THR A 110 12.07 -24.46 -1.14
C THR A 110 12.67 -24.00 0.20
N LYS A 111 13.45 -22.91 0.19
CA LYS A 111 13.72 -22.12 1.41
C LYS A 111 12.47 -21.37 1.89
N THR A 112 11.39 -21.36 1.12
CA THR A 112 10.06 -20.93 1.58
C THR A 112 9.39 -22.09 2.33
N LYS A 113 9.11 -21.89 3.62
CA LYS A 113 8.44 -22.84 4.53
C LYS A 113 7.07 -23.38 4.05
N SER A 114 6.57 -22.99 2.87
CA SER A 114 5.17 -23.16 2.47
C SER A 114 4.87 -24.36 1.55
N SER A 115 5.85 -25.05 0.95
CA SER A 115 5.57 -26.12 -0.03
C SER A 115 5.70 -27.54 0.53
N LYS A 116 5.17 -27.80 1.73
CA LYS A 116 4.91 -29.19 2.13
C LYS A 116 3.67 -29.67 1.35
N ARG A 117 3.84 -30.69 0.51
CA ARG A 117 2.70 -31.37 -0.11
C ARG A 117 2.06 -32.25 0.97
N PHE A 118 0.76 -32.10 1.17
CA PHE A 118 -0.02 -32.94 2.06
C PHE A 118 -0.95 -33.81 1.23
N THR A 119 -0.99 -35.10 1.54
CA THR A 119 -2.04 -35.97 1.02
C THR A 119 -3.33 -35.61 1.73
N MET A 120 -4.34 -35.16 0.97
CA MET A 120 -5.64 -34.88 1.53
C MET A 120 -6.30 -36.20 1.99
N PRO A 121 -6.92 -36.25 3.17
CA PRO A 121 -7.62 -37.45 3.62
C PRO A 121 -8.82 -37.73 2.70
N ASP A 122 -9.13 -39.02 2.51
CA ASP A 122 -10.32 -39.44 1.78
C ASP A 122 -11.59 -39.03 2.54
N PHE A 123 -12.23 -37.97 2.07
CA PHE A 123 -13.54 -37.57 2.58
C PHE A 123 -14.59 -38.53 2.02
N GLN A 124 -15.23 -39.33 2.89
CA GLN A 124 -16.22 -40.34 2.49
C GLN A 124 -17.48 -39.78 1.78
N LYS A 125 -17.73 -38.48 1.90
CA LYS A 125 -18.87 -37.77 1.29
C LYS A 125 -18.47 -36.36 0.88
N PRO A 126 -17.64 -36.17 -0.16
CA PRO A 126 -17.44 -34.85 -0.69
C PRO A 126 -18.74 -34.46 -1.43
N HIS A 127 -19.20 -33.23 -1.28
CA HIS A 127 -20.20 -32.68 -2.21
C HIS A 127 -19.49 -32.40 -3.54
N VAL A 128 -19.04 -33.47 -4.21
CA VAL A 128 -18.22 -33.40 -5.42
C VAL A 128 -19.11 -32.92 -6.56
N VAL A 129 -18.77 -31.78 -7.16
CA VAL A 129 -19.16 -31.49 -8.54
C VAL A 129 -18.09 -32.15 -9.41
N ASP A 130 -18.21 -33.46 -9.60
CA ASP A 130 -17.30 -34.17 -10.49
C ASP A 130 -17.77 -33.92 -11.92
N THR A 131 -16.98 -33.19 -12.70
CA THR A 131 -17.22 -33.15 -14.14
C THR A 131 -16.75 -34.48 -14.72
N LYS A 132 -17.66 -35.46 -14.71
CA LYS A 132 -17.42 -36.81 -15.23
C LYS A 132 -16.72 -36.79 -16.59
N ARG A 133 -15.67 -37.62 -16.73
CA ARG A 133 -15.35 -38.39 -17.94
C ARG A 133 -14.72 -39.73 -17.60
N ASP A 134 -14.78 -40.63 -18.58
CA ASP A 134 -14.36 -42.02 -18.51
C ASP A 134 -12.84 -42.20 -18.33
N LEU A 135 -12.51 -42.79 -17.20
CA LEU A 135 -11.42 -43.67 -16.75
C LEU A 135 -10.09 -43.91 -17.50
N GLU A 136 -9.73 -43.28 -18.63
CA GLU A 136 -8.41 -43.56 -19.24
C GLU A 136 -7.45 -42.38 -19.46
N ASP A 137 -7.86 -41.12 -19.25
CA ASP A 137 -6.98 -39.97 -19.53
C ASP A 137 -6.55 -39.17 -18.29
N VAL A 138 -5.24 -38.91 -18.21
CA VAL A 138 -4.51 -38.23 -17.13
C VAL A 138 -5.07 -36.82 -16.87
N PHE A 139 -5.47 -36.52 -15.63
CA PHE A 139 -5.69 -35.14 -15.19
C PHE A 139 -4.35 -34.43 -15.00
N TYR A 140 -4.15 -33.28 -15.65
CA TYR A 140 -2.95 -32.47 -15.46
C TYR A 140 -3.05 -31.59 -14.20
N VAL A 141 -4.28 -31.30 -13.74
CA VAL A 141 -4.55 -30.45 -12.57
C VAL A 141 -5.66 -31.07 -11.71
N ASP A 142 -5.35 -31.34 -10.44
CA ASP A 142 -6.34 -31.73 -9.42
C ASP A 142 -6.50 -30.58 -8.40
N LEU A 143 -7.69 -29.96 -8.36
CA LEU A 143 -8.01 -28.84 -7.48
C LEU A 143 -9.00 -29.27 -6.39
N VAL A 144 -8.57 -29.25 -5.14
CA VAL A 144 -9.44 -29.42 -3.97
C VAL A 144 -9.66 -28.07 -3.30
N ALA A 145 -10.89 -27.56 -3.34
CA ALA A 145 -11.28 -26.28 -2.77
C ALA A 145 -12.11 -26.48 -1.50
N VAL A 146 -11.59 -26.05 -0.34
CA VAL A 146 -12.34 -26.00 0.92
C VAL A 146 -12.91 -24.60 1.09
N VAL A 147 -14.23 -24.46 1.04
CA VAL A 147 -14.90 -23.17 0.92
C VAL A 147 -16.06 -23.05 1.91
N ASP A 148 -16.13 -21.94 2.64
CA ASP A 148 -17.36 -21.50 3.27
C ASP A 148 -18.16 -20.66 2.26
N PRO A 149 -19.31 -21.15 1.74
CA PRO A 149 -20.10 -20.44 0.75
C PRO A 149 -20.73 -19.15 1.30
N ALA A 150 -20.90 -19.03 2.62
CA ALA A 150 -21.38 -17.81 3.26
C ALA A 150 -20.26 -16.78 3.48
N SER A 151 -19.01 -17.10 3.14
CA SER A 151 -17.88 -16.18 3.31
C SER A 151 -17.62 -15.35 2.05
N ARG A 152 -17.08 -14.13 2.24
CA ARG A 152 -16.62 -13.28 1.12
C ARG A 152 -15.52 -13.95 0.29
N SER A 153 -14.64 -14.72 0.93
CA SER A 153 -13.60 -15.49 0.23
C SER A 153 -14.21 -16.59 -0.65
N GLY A 154 -15.33 -17.17 -0.21
CA GLY A 154 -16.10 -18.14 -1.00
C GLY A 154 -16.65 -17.55 -2.29
N HIS A 155 -17.19 -16.33 -2.26
CA HIS A 155 -17.62 -15.63 -3.48
C HIS A 155 -16.49 -15.46 -4.50
N LYS A 156 -15.30 -15.04 -4.03
CA LYS A 156 -14.12 -14.91 -4.89
C LYS A 156 -13.69 -16.26 -5.46
N MET A 157 -13.63 -17.29 -4.60
CA MET A 157 -13.18 -18.62 -4.99
C MET A 157 -14.12 -19.24 -6.02
N ALA A 158 -15.44 -19.07 -5.87
CA ALA A 158 -16.42 -19.60 -6.82
C ALA A 158 -16.19 -19.05 -8.24
N ALA A 159 -16.05 -17.73 -8.37
CA ALA A 159 -15.80 -17.11 -9.67
C ALA A 159 -14.42 -17.45 -10.24
N PHE A 160 -13.39 -17.52 -9.39
CA PHE A 160 -12.05 -17.95 -9.79
C PHE A 160 -12.04 -19.39 -10.32
N MET A 161 -12.68 -20.33 -9.63
CA MET A 161 -12.79 -21.72 -10.08
C MET A 161 -13.54 -21.84 -11.40
N ALA A 162 -14.59 -21.04 -11.61
CA ALA A 162 -15.32 -21.00 -12.88
C ALA A 162 -14.43 -20.52 -14.03
N ALA A 163 -13.67 -19.43 -13.83
CA ALA A 163 -12.72 -18.93 -14.81
C ALA A 163 -11.59 -19.94 -15.10
N LEU A 164 -11.08 -20.60 -14.06
CA LEU A 164 -10.03 -21.62 -14.20
C LEU A 164 -10.55 -22.86 -14.95
N LYS A 165 -11.79 -23.29 -14.68
CA LYS A 165 -12.48 -24.34 -15.43
C LYS A 165 -12.62 -23.96 -16.91
N GLN A 166 -12.95 -22.71 -17.21
CA GLN A 166 -13.05 -22.25 -18.60
C GLN A 166 -11.69 -22.28 -19.31
N ALA A 167 -10.63 -21.86 -18.63
CA ALA A 167 -9.28 -21.80 -19.19
C ALA A 167 -8.62 -23.18 -19.37
N VAL A 168 -8.71 -24.05 -18.36
CA VAL A 168 -8.10 -25.40 -18.36
C VAL A 168 -9.06 -26.46 -18.92
N GLY A 169 -10.34 -26.12 -19.08
CA GLY A 169 -11.33 -26.98 -19.70
C GLY A 169 -11.46 -28.34 -19.02
N GLN A 170 -11.33 -29.39 -19.82
CA GLN A 170 -11.56 -30.78 -19.44
C GLN A 170 -10.36 -31.43 -18.75
N TRP A 171 -9.19 -30.80 -18.76
CA TRP A 171 -7.95 -31.32 -18.17
C TRP A 171 -7.84 -31.12 -16.65
N MET A 172 -8.89 -30.58 -16.03
CA MET A 172 -8.91 -30.21 -14.62
C MET A 172 -10.05 -30.88 -13.86
N LYS A 173 -9.68 -31.61 -12.80
CA LYS A 173 -10.57 -32.14 -11.78
C LYS A 173 -10.79 -31.08 -10.70
N ILE A 174 -12.04 -30.86 -10.30
CA ILE A 174 -12.39 -29.95 -9.20
C ILE A 174 -13.19 -30.71 -8.15
N GLN A 175 -12.74 -30.66 -6.91
CA GLN A 175 -13.47 -31.14 -5.76
C GLN A 175 -13.74 -29.99 -4.80
N ILE A 176 -15.01 -29.72 -4.51
CA ILE A 176 -15.44 -28.66 -3.60
C ILE A 176 -15.89 -29.27 -2.28
N LEU A 177 -15.33 -28.78 -1.19
CA LEU A 177 -15.64 -29.17 0.18
C LEU A 177 -16.23 -27.96 0.90
N PHE A 178 -17.54 -28.00 1.19
CA PHE A 178 -18.18 -26.92 1.94
C PHE A 178 -17.89 -27.05 3.43
N ASN A 179 -17.29 -26.02 4.01
CA ASN A 179 -16.97 -25.96 5.45
C ASN A 179 -17.57 -24.70 6.07
N THR A 180 -18.89 -24.73 6.28
CA THR A 180 -19.64 -23.61 6.85
C THR A 180 -19.66 -23.70 8.38
N PRO A 181 -19.43 -22.59 9.11
CA PRO A 181 -19.63 -22.58 10.55
C PRO A 181 -21.11 -22.85 10.90
N PRO A 182 -21.41 -23.60 11.97
CA PRO A 182 -22.78 -23.99 12.31
C PRO A 182 -23.65 -22.82 12.79
N LYS A 183 -23.04 -21.71 13.24
CA LYS A 183 -23.73 -20.51 13.69
C LYS A 183 -22.93 -19.27 13.28
N ASN A 184 -23.65 -18.27 12.77
CA ASN A 184 -23.12 -16.94 12.52
C ASN A 184 -23.74 -15.96 13.52
N SER A 185 -22.91 -15.14 14.17
CA SER A 185 -23.39 -14.08 15.08
C SER A 185 -23.99 -12.89 14.34
N GLU A 186 -23.59 -12.69 13.09
CA GLU A 186 -24.05 -11.61 12.22
C GLU A 186 -24.37 -12.13 10.81
N LEU A 187 -25.01 -11.29 10.01
CA LEU A 187 -25.21 -11.56 8.58
C LEU A 187 -23.83 -11.71 7.91
N PRO A 188 -23.51 -12.88 7.33
CA PRO A 188 -22.14 -13.18 6.89
C PRO A 188 -21.77 -12.45 5.58
N LEU A 189 -22.77 -12.08 4.77
CA LEU A 189 -22.62 -11.34 3.52
C LEU A 189 -23.45 -10.06 3.58
N LYS A 190 -22.78 -8.91 3.47
CA LYS A 190 -23.39 -7.57 3.51
C LYS A 190 -23.20 -6.81 2.19
N SER A 191 -22.78 -7.49 1.13
CA SER A 191 -22.39 -6.88 -0.15
C SER A 191 -22.67 -7.80 -1.33
N TYR A 192 -23.05 -7.22 -2.46
CA TYR A 192 -23.05 -7.89 -3.76
C TYR A 192 -21.63 -7.94 -4.31
N PHE A 193 -21.29 -9.01 -5.04
CA PHE A 193 -19.94 -9.21 -5.58
C PHE A 193 -20.01 -9.82 -6.98
N ARG A 194 -19.20 -9.27 -7.87
CA ARG A 194 -18.94 -9.79 -9.21
C ARG A 194 -17.44 -9.83 -9.42
N PHE A 195 -16.98 -10.80 -10.21
CA PHE A 195 -15.57 -10.99 -10.50
C PHE A 195 -15.38 -11.11 -12.00
N LEU A 196 -14.46 -10.32 -12.52
CA LEU A 196 -14.14 -10.30 -13.94
C LEU A 196 -12.97 -11.25 -14.20
N ALA A 197 -13.25 -12.41 -14.81
CA ALA A 197 -12.23 -13.34 -15.30
C ALA A 197 -12.80 -14.28 -16.36
N GLY A 198 -12.01 -14.59 -17.39
CA GLY A 198 -12.36 -15.52 -18.47
C GLY A 198 -11.96 -15.00 -19.85
N GLN A 199 -11.97 -15.87 -20.86
CA GLN A 199 -11.62 -15.52 -22.26
C GLN A 199 -12.73 -14.73 -22.98
N HIS A 200 -13.95 -14.74 -22.44
CA HIS A 200 -15.12 -13.98 -22.93
C HIS A 200 -15.65 -13.04 -21.85
N ALA A 201 -14.78 -12.59 -20.94
CA ALA A 201 -15.17 -11.61 -19.96
C ALA A 201 -15.53 -10.33 -20.72
N GLU A 202 -16.80 -9.91 -20.64
CA GLU A 202 -17.25 -8.60 -21.11
C GLU A 202 -16.32 -7.52 -20.53
N GLU A 203 -16.02 -6.46 -21.27
CA GLU A 203 -15.14 -5.38 -20.78
C GLU A 203 -15.76 -4.61 -19.58
N GLU A 204 -17.02 -4.92 -19.25
CA GLU A 204 -17.83 -4.24 -18.24
C GLU A 204 -18.37 -5.22 -17.18
N ILE A 205 -18.58 -4.72 -15.97
CA ILE A 205 -19.24 -5.45 -14.88
C ILE A 205 -20.60 -4.81 -14.62
N VAL A 206 -21.67 -5.52 -14.97
CA VAL A 206 -23.04 -5.06 -14.77
C VAL A 206 -23.66 -5.73 -13.54
N PHE A 207 -24.26 -4.92 -12.67
CA PHE A 207 -25.09 -5.40 -11.56
C PHE A 207 -26.56 -5.13 -11.85
N GLU A 208 -27.27 -6.17 -12.27
CA GLU A 208 -28.70 -6.10 -12.55
C GLU A 208 -29.57 -6.37 -11.32
N ASN A 209 -30.79 -5.84 -11.31
CA ASN A 209 -31.81 -6.09 -10.29
C ASN A 209 -31.36 -5.78 -8.84
N ILE A 210 -30.49 -4.77 -8.66
CA ILE A 210 -30.14 -4.26 -7.32
C ILE A 210 -31.36 -3.57 -6.70
N PRO A 211 -31.67 -3.82 -5.40
CA PRO A 211 -32.70 -3.07 -4.66
C PRO A 211 -32.46 -1.56 -4.71
N ARG A 212 -33.49 -0.75 -4.92
CA ARG A 212 -33.28 0.70 -5.14
C ARG A 212 -33.25 1.58 -3.88
N GLU A 213 -33.77 1.06 -2.77
CA GLU A 213 -33.88 1.80 -1.50
C GLU A 213 -32.59 1.88 -0.68
N PRO A 214 -31.78 0.79 -0.55
CA PRO A 214 -30.59 0.81 0.29
C PRO A 214 -29.49 1.73 -0.27
N LEU A 215 -28.64 2.22 0.64
CA LEU A 215 -27.42 2.94 0.29
C LEU A 215 -26.30 1.95 -0.02
N PHE A 216 -25.67 2.09 -1.18
CA PHE A 216 -24.54 1.29 -1.62
C PHE A 216 -23.27 2.12 -1.75
N THR A 217 -22.14 1.44 -1.55
CA THR A 217 -20.81 1.97 -1.83
C THR A 217 -20.16 1.07 -2.86
N MET A 218 -19.71 1.63 -3.98
CA MET A 218 -18.95 0.91 -4.97
C MET A 218 -17.52 0.69 -4.46
N ASN A 219 -17.01 -0.55 -4.55
CA ASN A 219 -15.67 -0.88 -4.09
C ASN A 219 -14.98 -1.84 -5.06
N MET A 220 -13.87 -1.38 -5.64
CA MET A 220 -13.03 -2.17 -6.54
C MET A 220 -11.99 -2.97 -5.74
N ILE A 221 -12.01 -4.29 -5.87
CA ILE A 221 -11.04 -5.18 -5.23
C ILE A 221 -10.00 -5.61 -6.27
N ALA A 222 -8.91 -4.85 -6.36
CA ALA A 222 -7.77 -5.17 -7.20
C ALA A 222 -6.71 -6.02 -6.45
N PRO A 223 -5.80 -6.71 -7.16
CA PRO A 223 -4.60 -7.30 -6.56
C PRO A 223 -3.76 -6.27 -5.80
N ASP A 224 -3.10 -6.68 -4.72
CA ASP A 224 -2.41 -5.76 -3.80
C ASP A 224 -1.23 -4.97 -4.42
N ASN A 225 -0.75 -5.34 -5.60
CA ASN A 225 0.31 -4.60 -6.32
C ASN A 225 -0.24 -3.67 -7.41
N TRP A 226 -1.56 -3.53 -7.52
CA TRP A 226 -2.20 -2.69 -8.52
C TRP A 226 -2.69 -1.41 -7.85
N MET A 227 -2.30 -0.25 -8.40
CA MET A 227 -2.86 1.04 -7.99
C MET A 227 -3.94 1.45 -8.96
N VAL A 228 -5.20 1.23 -8.54
CA VAL A 228 -6.38 1.54 -9.35
C VAL A 228 -7.00 2.86 -8.88
N GLU A 229 -7.44 3.68 -9.83
CA GLU A 229 -8.09 4.96 -9.58
C GLU A 229 -9.41 5.06 -10.36
N ILE A 230 -10.35 5.87 -9.85
CA ILE A 230 -11.56 6.26 -10.57
C ILE A 230 -11.16 7.33 -11.60
N LYS A 231 -11.30 6.99 -12.89
CA LYS A 231 -11.01 7.89 -14.01
C LYS A 231 -12.23 8.73 -14.38
N ARG A 232 -13.40 8.09 -14.47
CA ARG A 232 -14.69 8.75 -14.76
C ARG A 232 -15.78 8.19 -13.85
N GLY A 233 -16.66 9.07 -13.39
CA GLY A 233 -17.82 8.71 -12.60
C GLY A 233 -18.63 9.96 -12.30
N MET A 234 -19.86 10.01 -12.80
CA MET A 234 -20.72 11.19 -12.64
C MET A 234 -21.45 11.21 -11.29
N SER A 235 -21.75 10.02 -10.74
CA SER A 235 -22.46 9.86 -9.47
C SER A 235 -21.51 9.71 -8.28
N ASP A 236 -22.01 9.99 -7.07
CA ASP A 236 -21.28 9.71 -5.83
C ASP A 236 -21.20 8.18 -5.60
N LEU A 237 -20.03 7.61 -5.89
CA LEU A 237 -19.78 6.17 -5.77
C LEU A 237 -19.75 5.68 -4.31
N ASP A 238 -19.65 6.60 -3.33
CA ASP A 238 -19.67 6.26 -1.92
C ASP A 238 -21.07 6.18 -1.33
N ASN A 239 -22.00 6.94 -1.91
CA ASN A 239 -23.36 7.10 -1.44
C ASN A 239 -24.39 6.86 -2.57
N ILE A 240 -24.37 5.66 -3.15
CA ILE A 240 -25.26 5.30 -4.25
C ILE A 240 -26.63 4.91 -3.69
N ARG A 241 -27.64 5.73 -3.95
CA ARG A 241 -29.05 5.40 -3.70
C ARG A 241 -29.85 5.53 -5.00
N LEU A 242 -30.17 4.38 -5.59
CA LEU A 242 -30.75 4.33 -6.94
C LEU A 242 -32.11 5.04 -7.06
N ASN A 243 -32.89 5.09 -5.97
CA ASN A 243 -34.14 5.86 -5.92
C ASN A 243 -33.93 7.36 -6.14
N ASP A 244 -32.78 7.91 -5.73
CA ASP A 244 -32.50 9.34 -5.79
C ASP A 244 -31.89 9.74 -7.14
N LEU A 245 -31.30 8.78 -7.86
CA LEU A 245 -30.59 9.02 -9.13
C LEU A 245 -31.52 8.93 -10.35
N GLY A 246 -32.48 8.01 -10.39
CA GLY A 246 -33.39 7.84 -11.53
C GLY A 246 -32.74 7.32 -12.83
N HIS A 247 -31.42 7.15 -12.88
CA HIS A 247 -30.62 6.62 -13.99
C HIS A 247 -29.69 5.47 -13.55
N SER A 248 -29.07 4.78 -14.51
CA SER A 248 -28.01 3.79 -14.24
C SER A 248 -26.74 4.47 -13.74
N VAL A 249 -26.02 3.82 -12.82
CA VAL A 249 -24.75 4.33 -12.31
C VAL A 249 -23.60 3.69 -13.09
N GLU A 250 -22.79 4.54 -13.71
CA GLU A 250 -21.64 4.12 -14.51
C GLU A 250 -20.34 4.72 -13.94
N SER A 251 -19.27 3.92 -13.95
CA SER A 251 -17.96 4.34 -13.46
C SER A 251 -16.85 3.62 -14.20
N GLU A 252 -15.82 4.35 -14.60
CA GLU A 252 -14.62 3.83 -15.27
C GLU A 252 -13.43 3.89 -14.30
N TYR A 253 -12.74 2.75 -14.15
CA TYR A 253 -11.53 2.63 -13.34
C TYR A 253 -10.31 2.44 -14.23
N GLU A 254 -9.18 3.03 -13.82
CA GLU A 254 -7.91 2.94 -14.53
C GLU A 254 -6.83 2.36 -13.62
N LEU A 255 -6.07 1.39 -14.13
CA LEU A 255 -4.85 0.91 -13.50
C LEU A 255 -3.72 1.90 -13.78
N GLU A 256 -3.47 2.82 -12.86
CA GLU A 256 -2.48 3.89 -13.05
C GLU A 256 -1.05 3.35 -12.93
N TYR A 257 -0.80 2.49 -11.93
CA TYR A 257 0.53 1.94 -11.66
C TYR A 257 0.50 0.49 -11.20
N ILE A 258 1.59 -0.22 -11.48
CA ILE A 258 1.98 -1.47 -10.84
C ILE A 258 3.05 -1.14 -9.79
N LEU A 259 2.88 -1.66 -8.58
CA LEU A 259 3.82 -1.45 -7.49
C LEU A 259 5.06 -2.30 -7.67
N VAL A 260 6.21 -1.64 -7.58
CA VAL A 260 7.51 -2.27 -7.31
C VAL A 260 7.75 -2.16 -5.81
N GLU A 261 7.65 -3.28 -5.12
CA GLU A 261 7.84 -3.36 -3.68
C GLU A 261 9.23 -3.91 -3.36
N GLY A 262 9.73 -3.65 -2.15
CA GLY A 262 10.96 -4.28 -1.75
C GLY A 262 11.29 -4.15 -0.27
N HIS A 263 12.38 -4.83 0.08
CA HIS A 263 12.96 -4.82 1.41
C HIS A 263 14.42 -4.37 1.29
N CYS A 264 14.76 -3.32 2.05
CA CYS A 264 16.11 -2.77 2.10
C CYS A 264 16.77 -3.08 3.44
N LEU A 265 17.98 -3.66 3.42
CA LEU A 265 18.78 -3.96 4.60
C LEU A 265 20.20 -3.44 4.44
N GLU A 266 20.79 -2.95 5.53
CA GLU A 266 22.20 -2.60 5.57
C GLU A 266 23.06 -3.88 5.66
N LEU A 267 24.12 -3.96 4.85
CA LEU A 267 24.90 -5.18 4.65
C LEU A 267 25.65 -5.63 5.91
N LYS A 268 26.21 -4.69 6.68
CA LYS A 268 26.97 -4.99 7.91
C LYS A 268 26.06 -5.33 9.10
N SER A 269 25.04 -4.51 9.35
CA SER A 269 24.18 -4.65 10.54
C SER A 269 22.99 -5.58 10.33
N GLY A 270 22.58 -5.83 9.08
CA GLY A 270 21.32 -6.52 8.76
C GLY A 270 20.08 -5.72 9.15
N THR A 271 20.23 -4.45 9.55
CA THR A 271 19.10 -3.61 9.98
C THR A 271 18.55 -2.78 8.82
N PRO A 272 17.25 -2.47 8.81
CA PRO A 272 16.66 -1.52 7.86
C PRO A 272 17.27 -0.11 7.96
N PRO A 273 17.76 0.48 6.85
CA PRO A 273 18.23 1.87 6.83
C PRO A 273 17.04 2.83 6.78
N ARG A 274 16.42 3.10 7.94
CA ARG A 274 15.22 3.95 8.07
C ARG A 274 15.47 5.35 7.52
N GLY A 275 14.54 5.86 6.71
CA GLY A 275 14.63 7.19 6.12
C GLY A 275 15.44 7.27 4.84
N LEU A 276 16.06 6.17 4.40
CA LEU A 276 16.76 6.10 3.12
C LEU A 276 15.75 6.35 1.99
N GLN A 277 16.14 7.18 1.03
CA GLN A 277 15.28 7.55 -0.10
C GLN A 277 15.71 6.85 -1.37
N PHE A 278 14.74 6.23 -2.03
CA PHE A 278 14.91 5.64 -3.36
C PHE A 278 14.26 6.49 -4.42
N THR A 279 14.85 6.45 -5.61
CA THR A 279 14.29 6.98 -6.86
C THR A 279 14.24 5.87 -7.88
N LEU A 280 13.09 5.70 -8.53
CA LEU A 280 12.91 4.81 -9.67
C LEU A 280 12.82 5.67 -10.93
N LYS A 281 13.84 5.62 -11.77
CA LYS A 281 13.92 6.40 -13.00
C LYS A 281 13.54 5.52 -14.19
N PRO A 282 12.56 5.90 -15.01
CA PRO A 282 12.26 5.17 -16.23
C PRO A 282 13.39 5.37 -17.23
N GLU A 283 13.61 4.38 -18.09
CA GLU A 283 14.47 4.56 -19.26
C GLU A 283 13.80 5.46 -20.32
N ASN A 284 12.46 5.45 -20.36
CA ASN A 284 11.66 6.34 -21.20
C ASN A 284 11.40 7.67 -20.49
N GLU A 285 11.93 8.78 -21.04
CA GLU A 285 11.77 10.13 -20.49
C GLU A 285 10.32 10.63 -20.43
N ALA A 286 9.39 10.03 -21.18
CA ALA A 286 7.97 10.38 -21.13
C ALA A 286 7.30 9.99 -19.79
N GLN A 287 7.88 9.04 -19.06
CA GLN A 287 7.36 8.58 -17.77
C GLN A 287 7.99 9.38 -16.61
N LYS A 288 7.21 9.64 -15.56
CA LYS A 288 7.70 10.38 -14.39
C LYS A 288 8.48 9.46 -13.45
N PRO A 289 9.59 9.92 -12.86
CA PRO A 289 10.27 9.15 -11.82
C PRO A 289 9.40 9.03 -10.57
N SER A 290 9.50 7.88 -9.90
CA SER A 290 8.84 7.66 -8.60
C SER A 290 9.86 7.77 -7.48
N GLU A 291 9.46 8.33 -6.35
CA GLU A 291 10.31 8.45 -5.16
C GLU A 291 9.63 7.80 -3.97
N THR A 292 10.41 7.28 -3.03
CA THR A 292 9.88 6.69 -1.79
C THR A 292 10.91 6.72 -0.67
N ILE A 293 10.46 6.38 0.54
CA ILE A 293 11.28 6.32 1.75
C ILE A 293 11.20 4.90 2.34
N VAL A 294 12.34 4.39 2.82
CA VAL A 294 12.43 3.08 3.50
C VAL A 294 11.90 3.18 4.94
N MET A 295 10.92 2.31 5.25
CA MET A 295 10.37 2.14 6.60
C MET A 295 11.33 1.37 7.52
N ALA A 296 11.22 1.57 8.84
CA ALA A 296 11.95 0.72 9.79
C ALA A 296 11.32 -0.68 9.88
N ASN A 297 9.98 -0.76 9.74
CA ASN A 297 9.30 -2.05 9.68
C ASN A 297 9.74 -2.81 8.41
N LEU A 298 10.48 -3.92 8.60
CA LEU A 298 10.91 -4.84 7.54
C LEU A 298 11.78 -4.23 6.43
N GLY A 299 12.26 -2.98 6.58
CA GLY A 299 12.92 -2.26 5.50
C GLY A 299 12.03 -2.06 4.28
N TYR A 300 10.71 -2.04 4.48
CA TYR A 300 9.75 -2.01 3.38
C TYR A 300 9.79 -0.66 2.65
N PHE A 301 9.68 -0.73 1.32
CA PHE A 301 9.45 0.41 0.45
C PHE A 301 8.56 -0.01 -0.72
N GLN A 302 7.87 0.97 -1.32
CA GLN A 302 7.09 0.78 -2.54
C GLN A 302 7.32 1.95 -3.50
N LEU A 303 7.40 1.64 -4.79
CA LEU A 303 7.58 2.59 -5.88
C LEU A 303 6.49 2.36 -6.92
N LYS A 304 6.06 3.44 -7.55
CA LYS A 304 5.03 3.43 -8.59
C LYS A 304 5.70 3.28 -9.94
N ALA A 305 5.28 2.30 -10.74
CA ALA A 305 5.84 2.06 -12.04
C ALA A 305 4.76 1.68 -13.06
N ALA A 306 4.92 2.15 -14.29
CA ALA A 306 4.19 1.62 -15.44
C ALA A 306 5.00 0.45 -16.08
N PRO A 307 4.39 -0.35 -16.98
CA PRO A 307 5.14 -1.33 -17.75
C PRO A 307 6.32 -0.69 -18.49
N GLY A 308 7.50 -1.32 -18.38
CA GLY A 308 8.74 -0.76 -18.92
C GLY A 308 9.99 -1.16 -18.13
N VAL A 309 11.13 -0.62 -18.56
CA VAL A 309 12.43 -0.80 -17.92
C VAL A 309 12.75 0.42 -17.05
N TRP A 310 13.14 0.16 -15.82
CA TRP A 310 13.39 1.16 -14.80
C TRP A 310 14.75 0.96 -14.15
N THR A 311 15.38 2.04 -13.71
CA THR A 311 16.62 2.02 -12.94
C THR A 311 16.35 2.46 -11.51
N LEU A 312 16.63 1.59 -10.55
CA LEU A 312 16.57 1.92 -9.13
C LEU A 312 17.86 2.63 -8.72
N GLY A 313 17.73 3.81 -8.11
CA GLY A 313 18.84 4.57 -7.57
C GLY A 313 18.54 5.11 -6.18
N LEU A 314 19.60 5.54 -5.49
CA LEU A 314 19.45 6.37 -4.30
C LEU A 314 19.13 7.80 -4.73
N ARG A 315 18.22 8.45 -4.00
CA ARG A 315 17.96 9.88 -4.23
C ARG A 315 19.25 10.66 -3.96
N ASP A 316 19.53 11.62 -4.82
CA ASP A 316 20.63 12.56 -4.61
C ASP A 316 20.47 13.22 -3.23
N GLY A 317 21.56 13.25 -2.46
CA GLY A 317 21.59 13.73 -1.08
C GLY A 317 22.10 12.78 -0.03
N PRO A 318 21.67 12.95 1.25
CA PRO A 318 22.16 12.18 2.37
C PRO A 318 22.08 10.68 2.12
N SER A 319 21.05 10.23 1.40
CA SER A 319 20.90 8.82 1.01
C SER A 319 22.09 8.34 0.16
N ARG A 320 22.45 9.07 -0.90
CA ARG A 320 23.57 8.76 -1.79
C ARG A 320 24.94 9.07 -1.18
N ASP A 321 25.02 10.09 -0.31
CA ASP A 321 26.26 10.48 0.37
C ASP A 321 26.68 9.46 1.43
N ILE A 322 25.71 8.91 2.15
CA ILE A 322 25.95 7.98 3.27
C ILE A 322 25.98 6.53 2.77
N PHE A 323 25.15 6.17 1.78
CA PHE A 323 25.01 4.80 1.31
C PHE A 323 25.34 4.63 -0.17
N SER A 324 25.72 3.40 -0.52
CA SER A 324 25.85 2.89 -1.89
C SER A 324 25.02 1.61 -2.04
N LEU A 325 24.49 1.40 -3.25
CA LEU A 325 23.76 0.19 -3.61
C LEU A 325 24.73 -0.94 -3.91
N GLU A 326 24.44 -2.13 -3.41
CA GLU A 326 25.26 -3.33 -3.65
C GLU A 326 24.53 -4.31 -4.59
N THR A 327 23.40 -4.88 -4.14
CA THR A 327 22.74 -5.96 -4.90
C THR A 327 22.08 -5.54 -6.21
N HIS A 328 21.67 -4.27 -6.31
CA HIS A 328 20.93 -3.70 -7.44
C HIS A 328 21.66 -2.53 -8.12
N ASN A 329 22.99 -2.43 -7.95
CA ASN A 329 23.74 -1.42 -8.69
C ASN A 329 23.67 -1.72 -10.19
N ASP A 330 23.18 -0.76 -10.98
CA ASP A 330 23.03 -0.83 -12.44
C ASP A 330 22.20 -2.02 -12.97
N LYS A 331 21.38 -2.65 -12.13
CA LYS A 331 20.46 -3.71 -12.54
C LYS A 331 19.09 -3.14 -12.90
N PRO A 332 18.58 -3.32 -14.13
CA PRO A 332 17.26 -2.85 -14.50
C PRO A 332 16.17 -3.59 -13.71
N VAL A 333 15.17 -2.83 -13.28
CA VAL A 333 13.90 -3.34 -12.77
C VAL A 333 12.92 -3.35 -13.95
N VAL A 334 12.56 -4.54 -14.41
CA VAL A 334 11.68 -4.70 -15.57
C VAL A 334 10.27 -5.01 -15.11
N VAL A 335 9.33 -4.12 -15.43
CA VAL A 335 7.90 -4.31 -15.18
C VAL A 335 7.28 -4.89 -16.45
N HIS A 336 7.20 -6.22 -16.53
CA HIS A 336 6.70 -6.95 -17.70
C HIS A 336 5.45 -7.80 -17.42
N SER A 337 4.92 -7.76 -16.20
CA SER A 337 3.80 -8.59 -15.76
C SER A 337 2.95 -7.85 -14.73
N PHE A 338 1.67 -8.22 -14.66
CA PHE A 338 0.77 -7.81 -13.57
C PHE A 338 1.07 -8.50 -12.23
N GLN A 339 2.02 -9.44 -12.21
CA GLN A 339 2.49 -10.06 -10.99
C GLN A 339 3.28 -9.08 -10.12
N SER A 340 3.44 -9.46 -8.86
CA SER A 340 4.15 -8.66 -7.88
C SER A 340 5.65 -8.67 -8.12
N ILE A 341 6.26 -7.49 -8.16
CA ILE A 341 7.71 -7.36 -8.25
C ILE A 341 8.21 -6.98 -6.88
N VAL A 342 8.83 -7.95 -6.19
CA VAL A 342 9.41 -7.75 -4.84
C VAL A 342 10.92 -7.89 -4.92
N ILE A 343 11.63 -6.78 -4.71
CA ILE A 343 13.09 -6.72 -4.78
C ILE A 343 13.73 -6.68 -3.39
N LYS A 344 14.91 -7.32 -3.26
CA LYS A 344 15.71 -7.29 -2.02
C LYS A 344 16.96 -6.45 -2.25
N VAL A 345 16.99 -5.29 -1.62
CA VAL A 345 18.06 -4.33 -1.77
C VAL A 345 18.98 -4.41 -0.55
N LYS A 346 20.28 -4.53 -0.81
CA LYS A 346 21.30 -4.36 0.23
C LYS A 346 22.07 -3.09 -0.05
N VAL A 347 22.26 -2.31 1.01
CA VAL A 347 23.06 -1.08 0.96
C VAL A 347 24.27 -1.18 1.87
N LYS A 348 25.34 -0.49 1.48
CA LYS A 348 26.58 -0.38 2.24
C LYS A 348 26.81 1.08 2.58
N ARG A 349 27.33 1.37 3.77
CA ARG A 349 27.80 2.73 4.10
C ARG A 349 29.06 3.09 3.35
N ASN A 350 29.14 4.32 2.88
CA ASN A 350 30.31 4.87 2.21
C ASN A 350 31.47 5.08 3.21
N PRO A 351 32.74 5.00 2.76
CA PRO A 351 33.90 5.17 3.63
C PRO A 351 33.87 6.51 4.38
N GLY A 352 34.11 6.48 5.70
CA GLY A 352 34.09 7.68 6.55
C GLY A 352 32.70 8.15 6.99
N LYS A 353 31.63 7.44 6.62
CA LYS A 353 30.24 7.73 7.03
C LYS A 353 29.62 6.63 7.92
N GLU A 354 30.45 5.79 8.53
CA GLU A 354 29.99 4.62 9.29
C GLU A 354 29.18 5.00 10.54
N SER A 355 29.54 6.08 11.23
CA SER A 355 28.82 6.58 12.41
C SER A 355 27.67 7.52 12.09
N VAL A 356 27.38 7.75 10.80
CA VAL A 356 26.47 8.82 10.37
C VAL A 356 25.04 8.30 10.25
N SER A 357 24.10 8.85 11.02
CA SER A 357 22.69 8.51 10.89
C SER A 357 21.98 9.38 9.85
N LEU A 358 21.08 8.79 9.06
CA LEU A 358 20.19 9.52 8.15
C LEU A 358 19.20 10.42 8.88
N LEU A 359 18.85 10.05 10.10
CA LEU A 359 17.93 10.76 10.98
C LEU A 359 18.69 11.03 12.29
N GLU A 360 18.79 12.30 12.70
CA GLU A 360 19.50 12.67 13.94
C GLU A 360 18.96 11.87 15.15
N THR A 361 19.80 11.20 15.94
CA THR A 361 19.35 10.53 17.18
C THR A 361 19.42 11.49 18.37
N GLU A 362 18.66 11.25 19.46
CA GLU A 362 18.69 12.12 20.65
C GLU A 362 19.95 11.94 21.52
N GLU A 363 20.60 10.77 21.42
CA GLU A 363 21.73 10.38 22.27
C GLU A 363 23.04 11.11 21.92
N GLU A 364 23.13 11.71 20.74
CA GLU A 364 24.32 12.43 20.27
C GLU A 364 24.23 13.93 20.56
N ASN A 365 24.02 14.35 21.82
CA ASN A 365 24.02 15.78 22.18
C ASN A 365 25.28 16.23 22.97
N SER A 366 26.32 15.40 23.03
CA SER A 366 27.52 15.64 23.87
C SER A 366 28.87 15.74 23.12
N GLY A 367 28.91 15.74 21.78
CA GLY A 367 30.16 15.70 21.01
C GLY A 367 30.43 16.92 20.12
N LYS A 368 31.68 17.43 20.13
CA LYS A 368 32.18 18.50 19.25
C LYS A 368 32.12 18.17 17.74
N SER A 369 31.89 16.92 17.35
CA SER A 369 31.67 16.50 15.95
C SER A 369 30.30 16.92 15.38
N ASN A 370 29.36 17.36 16.22
CA ASN A 370 28.02 17.77 15.81
C ASN A 370 27.95 19.10 15.08
N PHE A 371 28.95 19.97 15.23
CA PHE A 371 28.87 21.32 14.66
C PHE A 371 29.00 21.29 13.13
N VAL A 372 29.97 20.54 12.62
CA VAL A 372 30.20 20.38 11.17
C VAL A 372 29.04 19.63 10.51
N TRP A 373 28.43 18.67 11.22
CA TRP A 373 27.31 17.90 10.71
C TRP A 373 25.98 18.66 10.74
N ARG A 374 25.70 19.45 11.81
CA ARG A 374 24.59 20.43 11.81
C ARG A 374 24.73 21.43 10.68
N ILE A 375 25.95 21.87 10.36
CA ILE A 375 26.22 22.74 9.22
C ILE A 375 25.97 22.01 7.89
N TYR A 376 26.39 20.74 7.76
CA TYR A 376 26.12 19.93 6.56
C TYR A 376 24.61 19.72 6.35
N PHE A 377 23.88 19.34 7.39
CA PHE A 377 22.42 19.20 7.37
C PHE A 377 21.73 20.55 7.11
N GLN A 378 22.21 21.66 7.69
CA GLN A 378 21.71 23.01 7.37
C GLN A 378 21.92 23.35 5.90
N ILE A 379 23.12 23.20 5.37
CA ILE A 379 23.45 23.57 3.99
C ILE A 379 22.64 22.73 2.99
N TRP A 380 22.44 21.44 3.28
CA TRP A 380 21.81 20.49 2.35
C TRP A 380 20.28 20.44 2.46
N PHE A 381 19.68 20.73 3.63
CA PHE A 381 18.23 20.84 3.85
C PHE A 381 17.69 22.30 3.84
N GLY A 382 18.43 23.24 3.23
CA GLY A 382 17.89 24.57 2.85
C GLY A 382 18.17 25.74 3.80
N PHE A 383 19.25 25.71 4.58
CA PHE A 383 19.83 26.91 5.20
C PHE A 383 21.13 27.27 4.49
N GLY A 384 20.98 27.78 3.27
CA GLY A 384 22.08 28.43 2.56
C GLY A 384 22.53 29.69 3.30
N SER A 385 23.84 29.95 3.30
CA SER A 385 24.45 31.20 3.76
C SER A 385 24.17 32.36 2.78
N LYS A 386 22.90 32.56 2.44
CA LYS A 386 22.38 33.82 1.90
C LYS A 386 21.72 34.54 3.08
N LYS A 387 21.75 35.87 3.08
CA LYS A 387 20.98 36.71 4.02
C LYS A 387 19.56 36.14 4.16
N PRO A 388 18.89 36.26 5.32
CA PRO A 388 17.50 35.83 5.47
C PRO A 388 16.64 36.75 4.59
N GLU A 389 16.52 36.43 3.31
CA GLU A 389 15.26 36.62 2.62
C GLU A 389 14.29 35.74 3.39
N VAL A 390 13.27 36.37 3.97
CA VAL A 390 12.15 35.69 4.59
C VAL A 390 11.52 34.85 3.49
N GLU A 391 11.93 33.59 3.34
CA GLU A 391 11.13 32.62 2.60
C GLU A 391 9.76 32.64 3.27
N GLU A 392 8.76 33.16 2.57
CA GLU A 392 7.40 33.23 3.07
C GLU A 392 6.98 31.82 3.48
N GLN A 393 6.79 31.63 4.79
CA GLN A 393 6.51 30.34 5.38
C GLN A 393 5.15 29.84 4.88
N VAL A 394 5.17 28.83 4.02
CA VAL A 394 3.98 28.20 3.47
C VAL A 394 3.34 27.30 4.53
N ILE A 395 2.06 27.55 4.83
CA ILE A 395 1.26 26.71 5.72
C ILE A 395 0.82 25.47 4.94
N ASN A 396 1.16 24.29 5.46
CA ASN A 396 0.83 23.02 4.81
C ASN A 396 -0.37 22.38 5.50
N VAL A 397 -1.51 22.31 4.80
CA VAL A 397 -2.76 21.76 5.30
C VAL A 397 -3.05 20.43 4.63
N PHE A 398 -3.20 19.36 5.40
CA PHE A 398 -3.56 18.03 4.92
C PHE A 398 -5.04 17.74 5.24
N SER A 399 -5.78 17.21 4.27
CA SER A 399 -7.18 16.83 4.47
C SER A 399 -7.59 15.66 3.59
N VAL A 400 -8.73 15.05 3.91
CA VAL A 400 -9.33 13.95 3.16
C VAL A 400 -10.84 14.11 3.13
N ALA A 401 -11.44 13.84 1.98
CA ALA A 401 -12.88 13.74 1.81
C ALA A 401 -13.21 12.45 1.06
N SER A 402 -14.40 11.90 1.28
CA SER A 402 -14.94 10.73 0.59
C SER A 402 -16.45 10.94 0.44
N GLY A 403 -16.92 10.98 -0.80
CA GLY A 403 -18.31 11.31 -1.15
C GLY A 403 -18.55 12.81 -1.34
N HIS A 404 -19.56 13.13 -2.15
CA HIS A 404 -19.81 14.49 -2.64
C HIS A 404 -20.14 15.49 -1.51
N LEU A 405 -20.83 15.03 -0.46
CA LEU A 405 -21.13 15.85 0.71
C LEU A 405 -19.84 16.34 1.39
N TYR A 406 -18.91 15.42 1.69
CA TYR A 406 -17.66 15.79 2.34
C TYR A 406 -16.74 16.58 1.42
N GLU A 407 -16.80 16.35 0.11
CA GLU A 407 -16.09 17.19 -0.87
C GLU A 407 -16.62 18.62 -0.94
N ARG A 408 -17.93 18.80 -0.76
CA ARG A 408 -18.53 20.13 -0.61
C ARG A 408 -18.06 20.82 0.67
N LEU A 409 -18.08 20.11 1.80
CA LEU A 409 -17.55 20.62 3.06
C LEU A 409 -16.05 20.94 2.95
N LEU A 410 -15.26 20.09 2.29
CA LEU A 410 -13.83 20.29 2.04
C LEU A 410 -13.55 21.62 1.33
N ARG A 411 -14.32 21.93 0.28
CA ARG A 411 -14.20 23.20 -0.46
C ARG A 411 -14.47 24.40 0.45
N ILE A 412 -15.47 24.30 1.34
CA ILE A 412 -15.79 25.34 2.32
C ILE A 412 -14.69 25.46 3.38
N MET A 413 -14.16 24.35 3.88
CA MET A 413 -13.02 24.33 4.80
C MET A 413 -11.82 25.06 4.18
N MET A 414 -11.47 24.74 2.94
CA MET A 414 -10.39 25.40 2.21
C MET A 414 -10.63 26.92 2.11
N LEU A 415 -11.84 27.33 1.70
CA LEU A 415 -12.18 28.74 1.58
C LEU A 415 -12.11 29.46 2.94
N SER A 416 -12.56 28.80 4.01
CA SER A 416 -12.49 29.36 5.38
C SER A 416 -11.06 29.59 5.83
N VAL A 417 -10.13 28.68 5.51
CA VAL A 417 -8.69 28.87 5.77
C VAL A 417 -8.16 30.07 5.01
N LEU A 418 -8.42 30.13 3.71
CA LEU A 418 -7.88 31.16 2.81
C LEU A 418 -8.40 32.57 3.14
N LYS A 419 -9.65 32.69 3.61
CA LYS A 419 -10.22 33.99 4.03
C LYS A 419 -9.63 34.49 5.35
N ASN A 420 -9.10 33.60 6.19
CA ASN A 420 -8.63 33.92 7.54
C ASN A 420 -7.10 33.92 7.69
N THR A 421 -6.35 33.72 6.60
CA THR A 421 -4.88 33.80 6.62
C THR A 421 -4.37 34.73 5.52
N GLN A 422 -3.25 35.40 5.81
CA GLN A 422 -2.48 36.16 4.81
C GLN A 422 -1.25 35.38 4.35
N SER A 423 -0.98 34.21 4.94
CA SER A 423 0.16 33.37 4.59
C SER A 423 -0.15 32.55 3.36
N LYS A 424 0.89 32.18 2.59
CA LYS A 424 0.75 31.21 1.50
C LYS A 424 0.33 29.86 2.07
N VAL A 425 -0.67 29.23 1.45
CA VAL A 425 -1.18 27.93 1.86
C VAL A 425 -0.94 26.91 0.76
N LYS A 426 -0.46 25.73 1.16
CA LYS A 426 -0.40 24.54 0.32
C LYS A 426 -1.28 23.44 0.89
N PHE A 427 -2.26 22.98 0.11
CA PHE A 427 -3.14 21.88 0.47
C PHE A 427 -2.62 20.54 -0.02
N TRP A 428 -2.76 19.50 0.80
CA TRP A 428 -2.38 18.14 0.50
C TRP A 428 -3.60 17.24 0.63
N PHE A 429 -3.88 16.42 -0.40
CA PHE A 429 -5.04 15.54 -0.41
C PHE A 429 -4.67 14.11 -0.78
N LEU A 430 -5.42 13.14 -0.26
CA LEU A 430 -5.31 11.75 -0.70
C LEU A 430 -6.01 11.57 -2.06
N LYS A 431 -5.23 11.30 -3.10
CA LYS A 431 -5.70 11.22 -4.49
C LYS A 431 -6.92 10.30 -4.69
N ASN A 432 -6.86 9.08 -4.14
CA ASN A 432 -7.84 8.01 -4.42
C ASN A 432 -9.24 8.22 -3.83
N TYR A 433 -9.37 9.14 -2.87
CA TYR A 433 -10.63 9.35 -2.16
C TYR A 433 -11.43 10.53 -2.71
N LEU A 434 -10.78 11.39 -3.51
CA LEU A 434 -11.44 12.46 -4.22
C LEU A 434 -12.11 11.94 -5.49
N SER A 435 -13.28 12.48 -5.79
CA SER A 435 -13.99 12.30 -7.03
C SER A 435 -13.22 12.90 -8.21
N PRO A 436 -13.41 12.38 -9.44
CA PRO A 436 -12.89 13.02 -10.65
C PRO A 436 -13.29 14.50 -10.75
N THR A 437 -14.54 14.82 -10.41
CA THR A 437 -15.09 16.18 -10.43
C THR A 437 -14.28 17.17 -9.58
N VAL A 438 -13.90 16.79 -8.35
CA VAL A 438 -13.07 17.66 -7.50
C VAL A 438 -11.65 17.76 -8.04
N LYS A 439 -11.07 16.64 -8.51
CA LYS A 439 -9.72 16.63 -9.10
C LYS A 439 -9.60 17.59 -10.28
N ASP A 440 -10.62 17.64 -11.14
CA ASP A 440 -10.67 18.54 -12.30
C ASP A 440 -10.94 20.01 -11.91
N LEU A 441 -11.63 20.25 -10.79
CA LEU A 441 -11.93 21.59 -10.28
C LEU A 441 -10.76 22.23 -9.51
N LEU A 442 -9.91 21.44 -8.85
CA LEU A 442 -8.79 21.91 -8.03
C LEU A 442 -7.85 22.92 -8.72
N PRO A 443 -7.43 22.73 -10.00
CA PRO A 443 -6.62 23.72 -10.71
C PRO A 443 -7.27 25.10 -10.80
N GLU A 444 -8.58 25.16 -11.05
CA GLU A 444 -9.31 26.42 -11.19
C GLU A 444 -9.53 27.09 -9.84
N LEU A 445 -9.80 26.30 -8.79
CA LEU A 445 -9.84 26.82 -7.41
C LEU A 445 -8.48 27.39 -6.98
N ALA A 446 -7.39 26.69 -7.29
CA ALA A 446 -6.03 27.13 -6.97
C ALA A 446 -5.69 28.47 -7.63
N LYS A 447 -6.07 28.64 -8.91
CA LYS A 447 -5.90 29.91 -9.65
C LYS A 447 -6.75 31.04 -9.06
N GLN A 448 -8.02 30.76 -8.73
CA GLN A 448 -8.96 31.77 -8.24
C GLN A 448 -8.60 32.27 -6.83
N TYR A 449 -8.19 31.36 -5.96
CA TYR A 449 -7.96 31.66 -4.54
C TYR A 449 -6.48 31.75 -4.15
N GLY A 450 -5.56 31.51 -5.09
CA GLY A 450 -4.12 31.75 -4.90
C GLY A 450 -3.42 30.79 -3.94
N PHE A 451 -3.75 29.49 -4.00
CA PHE A 451 -3.12 28.45 -3.18
C PHE A 451 -2.39 27.40 -4.02
N GLU A 452 -1.44 26.69 -3.41
CA GLU A 452 -0.80 25.53 -4.01
C GLU A 452 -1.47 24.24 -3.54
N TYR A 453 -1.43 23.18 -4.33
CA TYR A 453 -1.90 21.87 -3.88
C TYR A 453 -1.07 20.72 -4.43
N GLU A 454 -1.14 19.59 -3.74
CA GLU A 454 -0.50 18.35 -4.19
C GLU A 454 -1.34 17.12 -3.79
N LEU A 455 -1.48 16.19 -4.74
CA LEU A 455 -2.20 14.94 -4.53
C LEU A 455 -1.21 13.85 -4.15
N VAL A 456 -1.26 13.44 -2.88
CA VAL A 456 -0.41 12.38 -2.34
C VAL A 456 -1.15 11.04 -2.36
N HIS A 457 -0.38 9.98 -2.55
CA HIS A 457 -0.92 8.63 -2.66
C HIS A 457 0.17 7.62 -2.28
N TYR A 458 -0.17 6.74 -1.34
CA TYR A 458 0.64 5.62 -0.88
C TYR A 458 -0.26 4.38 -0.81
N HIS A 459 0.17 3.20 -1.25
CA HIS A 459 -0.66 2.00 -1.16
C HIS A 459 -0.53 1.34 0.22
N TRP A 460 -1.58 0.67 0.68
CA TRP A 460 -1.54 -0.07 1.94
C TRP A 460 -0.53 -1.23 1.84
N PRO A 461 0.50 -1.32 2.72
CA PRO A 461 1.51 -2.37 2.61
C PRO A 461 0.94 -3.76 2.86
N ARG A 462 1.39 -4.74 2.08
CA ARG A 462 0.89 -6.14 2.17
C ARG A 462 1.09 -6.83 3.52
N TRP A 463 2.16 -6.46 4.22
CA TRP A 463 2.49 -7.02 5.52
C TRP A 463 1.63 -6.42 6.65
N LEU A 464 1.02 -5.26 6.41
CA LEU A 464 0.20 -4.55 7.38
C LEU A 464 -1.25 -5.02 7.27
N ASN A 465 -1.86 -5.38 8.39
CA ASN A 465 -3.21 -5.94 8.42
C ASN A 465 -4.22 -5.00 7.72
N PRO A 466 -4.89 -5.44 6.64
CA PRO A 466 -5.74 -4.56 5.84
C PRO A 466 -7.07 -4.27 6.54
N GLN A 467 -7.60 -3.07 6.31
CA GLN A 467 -8.98 -2.72 6.68
C GLN A 467 -9.92 -2.98 5.50
N ARG A 468 -11.16 -3.38 5.82
CA ARG A 468 -12.17 -3.75 4.81
C ARG A 468 -13.18 -2.64 4.54
N GLU A 469 -13.47 -1.83 5.54
CA GLU A 469 -14.43 -0.72 5.46
C GLU A 469 -13.71 0.54 4.99
N LYS A 470 -14.25 1.22 3.97
CA LYS A 470 -13.62 2.41 3.36
C LYS A 470 -13.28 3.48 4.40
N GLN A 471 -14.19 3.73 5.34
CA GLN A 471 -14.00 4.66 6.45
C GLN A 471 -12.80 4.30 7.34
N ARG A 472 -12.65 3.02 7.73
CA ARG A 472 -11.51 2.57 8.54
C ARG A 472 -10.19 2.66 7.77
N ILE A 473 -10.21 2.46 6.45
CA ILE A 473 -9.02 2.66 5.61
C ILE A 473 -8.62 4.14 5.61
N ILE A 474 -9.58 5.07 5.43
CA ILE A 474 -9.35 6.52 5.47
C ILE A 474 -8.75 6.94 6.82
N TRP A 475 -9.31 6.45 7.93
CA TRP A 475 -8.75 6.67 9.27
C TRP A 475 -7.32 6.16 9.40
N GLY A 476 -7.00 5.01 8.80
CA GLY A 476 -5.64 4.50 8.72
C GLY A 476 -4.70 5.47 8.00
N TYR A 477 -5.12 6.03 6.86
CA TYR A 477 -4.31 7.01 6.12
C TYR A 477 -4.09 8.33 6.85
N LYS A 478 -5.03 8.75 7.72
CA LYS A 478 -4.87 9.93 8.57
C LYS A 478 -3.68 9.80 9.54
N ILE A 479 -3.29 8.58 9.94
CA ILE A 479 -2.30 8.39 11.02
C ILE A 479 -1.11 7.48 10.70
N LEU A 480 -1.32 6.37 9.98
CA LEU A 480 -0.34 5.29 9.85
C LEU A 480 0.80 5.61 8.89
N PHE A 481 0.63 6.55 7.96
CA PHE A 481 1.56 6.75 6.85
C PHE A 481 2.14 8.18 6.78
N LEU A 482 1.95 8.99 7.82
CA LEU A 482 2.40 10.40 7.83
C LEU A 482 3.91 10.57 7.58
N ASP A 483 4.74 9.58 7.93
CA ASP A 483 6.18 9.59 7.69
C ASP A 483 6.58 9.40 6.22
N VAL A 484 5.80 8.60 5.47
CA VAL A 484 6.10 8.17 4.09
C VAL A 484 5.20 8.82 3.03
N LEU A 485 4.04 9.35 3.41
CA LEU A 485 3.08 9.96 2.50
C LEU A 485 3.59 11.28 1.91
N PHE A 486 4.41 12.00 2.69
CA PHE A 486 4.96 13.31 2.34
C PHE A 486 6.46 13.24 2.03
N PRO A 487 6.97 14.12 1.15
CA PRO A 487 8.41 14.20 0.88
C PRO A 487 9.20 14.59 2.13
N LEU A 488 10.49 14.23 2.19
CA LEU A 488 11.35 14.57 3.34
C LEU A 488 11.58 16.08 3.50
N SER A 489 11.46 16.85 2.42
CA SER A 489 11.56 18.31 2.46
C SER A 489 10.43 18.97 3.26
N LEU A 490 9.27 18.31 3.37
CA LEU A 490 8.14 18.80 4.14
C LEU A 490 8.39 18.59 5.64
N LYS A 491 8.45 19.70 6.38
CA LYS A 491 8.86 19.73 7.79
C LYS A 491 7.70 19.59 8.76
N LYS A 492 6.55 20.19 8.45
CA LYS A 492 5.39 20.25 9.34
C LYS A 492 4.10 20.31 8.52
N ILE A 493 3.02 19.73 9.04
CA ILE A 493 1.66 19.80 8.47
C ILE A 493 0.63 20.07 9.56
N VAL A 494 -0.51 20.61 9.17
CA VAL A 494 -1.74 20.66 9.98
C VAL A 494 -2.79 19.82 9.28
N PHE A 495 -3.33 18.81 9.97
CA PHE A 495 -4.51 18.12 9.48
C PHE A 495 -5.76 18.88 9.91
N VAL A 496 -6.67 19.13 8.97
CA VAL A 496 -7.98 19.74 9.20
C VAL A 496 -9.04 18.85 8.57
N ASP A 497 -10.00 18.37 9.36
CA ASP A 497 -11.10 17.55 8.84
C ASP A 497 -11.97 18.34 7.85
N ALA A 498 -12.58 17.63 6.89
CA ALA A 498 -13.27 18.28 5.78
C ALA A 498 -14.50 19.10 6.22
N ASP A 499 -15.10 18.75 7.35
CA ASP A 499 -16.28 19.40 7.93
C ASP A 499 -15.96 20.49 8.96
N GLN A 500 -14.70 20.92 9.05
CA GLN A 500 -14.31 22.04 9.89
C GLN A 500 -14.45 23.40 9.20
N ILE A 501 -14.78 24.41 10.01
CA ILE A 501 -14.73 25.82 9.63
C ILE A 501 -13.64 26.51 10.44
N VAL A 502 -12.69 27.16 9.77
CA VAL A 502 -11.58 27.88 10.39
C VAL A 502 -11.88 29.38 10.42
N ARG A 503 -11.78 30.01 11.60
CA ARG A 503 -12.08 31.43 11.86
C ARG A 503 -10.85 32.25 12.26
N THR A 504 -9.67 31.64 12.29
CA THR A 504 -8.43 32.27 12.77
C THR A 504 -7.28 31.86 11.86
N ASP A 505 -6.21 32.66 11.83
CA ASP A 505 -5.02 32.35 11.04
C ASP A 505 -4.36 31.04 11.53
N LEU A 506 -4.36 30.01 10.68
CA LEU A 506 -3.71 28.73 10.95
C LEU A 506 -2.20 28.84 11.17
N LYS A 507 -1.59 29.97 10.82
CA LYS A 507 -0.18 30.25 11.12
C LYS A 507 0.11 30.08 12.61
N GLU A 508 -0.80 30.52 13.48
CA GLU A 508 -0.62 30.42 14.93
C GLU A 508 -0.50 28.96 15.37
N LEU A 509 -1.32 28.07 14.82
CA LEU A 509 -1.26 26.64 15.11
C LEU A 509 -0.02 25.98 14.47
N PHE A 510 0.35 26.42 13.27
CA PHE A 510 1.52 25.91 12.56
C PHE A 510 2.84 26.25 13.27
N GLU A 511 2.91 27.41 13.91
CA GLU A 511 4.10 27.87 14.65
C GLU A 511 4.13 27.40 16.11
N LEU A 512 3.02 26.85 16.63
CA LEU A 512 2.92 26.38 18.00
C LEU A 512 4.03 25.39 18.37
N ASP A 513 4.66 25.62 19.52
CA ASP A 513 5.69 24.74 20.07
C ASP A 513 5.08 23.45 20.61
N LEU A 514 5.49 22.33 20.03
CA LEU A 514 5.04 20.99 20.42
C LEU A 514 5.80 20.43 21.63
N GLU A 515 6.73 21.20 22.22
CA GLU A 515 7.49 20.82 23.42
C GLU A 515 8.22 19.47 23.24
N GLY A 516 8.78 19.25 22.05
CA GLY A 516 9.48 18.01 21.69
C GLY A 516 8.58 16.82 21.34
N ASN A 517 7.25 16.98 21.36
CA ASN A 517 6.31 15.95 20.90
C ASN A 517 6.25 15.94 19.36
N PRO A 518 6.10 14.75 18.72
CA PRO A 518 6.00 14.64 17.26
C PRO A 518 4.69 15.21 16.69
N TYR A 519 3.63 15.28 17.49
CA TYR A 519 2.36 15.87 17.09
C TYR A 519 1.60 16.47 18.27
N GLY A 520 0.69 17.39 17.96
CA GLY A 520 -0.23 18.02 18.90
C GLY A 520 -1.68 17.86 18.48
N TYR A 521 -2.54 17.47 19.42
CA TYR A 521 -3.97 17.24 19.19
C TYR A 521 -4.81 18.07 20.16
N THR A 522 -6.03 18.41 19.77
CA THR A 522 -7.01 19.06 20.65
C THR A 522 -7.70 18.03 21.55
N PRO A 523 -7.77 18.26 22.88
CA PRO A 523 -8.53 17.40 23.78
C PRO A 523 -10.05 17.56 23.61
N PHE A 524 -10.82 16.57 24.05
CA PHE A 524 -12.27 16.70 24.16
C PHE A 524 -12.70 17.85 25.08
N CYS A 525 -13.76 18.56 24.69
CA CYS A 525 -14.43 19.54 25.54
C CYS A 525 -15.12 18.87 26.74
N ASP A 526 -14.80 19.38 27.93
CA ASP A 526 -15.43 18.96 29.19
C ASP A 526 -16.49 19.96 29.70
N SER A 527 -16.82 20.99 28.94
CA SER A 527 -17.65 22.12 29.42
C SER A 527 -19.16 21.85 29.44
N ARG A 528 -19.70 21.04 28.51
CA ARG A 528 -21.15 20.76 28.45
C ARG A 528 -21.49 19.62 29.43
N VAL A 529 -22.29 19.88 30.47
CA VAL A 529 -22.49 18.94 31.60
C VAL A 529 -23.51 17.85 31.24
N GLU A 530 -24.49 18.17 30.39
CA GLU A 530 -25.57 17.26 29.96
C GLU A 530 -25.04 16.03 29.22
N MET A 531 -23.81 16.12 28.69
CA MET A 531 -23.18 15.09 27.88
C MET A 531 -22.22 14.20 28.67
N GLU A 532 -22.13 14.36 30.00
CA GLU A 532 -21.22 13.58 30.85
C GLU A 532 -21.43 12.07 30.70
N GLY A 533 -22.68 11.61 30.54
CA GLY A 533 -23.00 10.19 30.35
C GLY A 533 -22.42 9.57 29.07
N PHE A 534 -22.11 10.37 28.05
CA PHE A 534 -21.50 9.92 26.79
C PHE A 534 -19.97 9.99 26.80
N ARG A 535 -19.34 10.52 27.86
CA ARG A 535 -17.88 10.67 27.98
C ARG A 535 -17.21 9.34 28.34
N PHE A 536 -17.21 8.40 27.40
CA PHE A 536 -16.67 7.05 27.60
C PHE A 536 -15.20 7.05 28.04
N TRP A 537 -14.41 8.06 27.67
CA TRP A 537 -13.00 8.18 28.05
C TRP A 537 -12.76 8.46 29.54
N LYS A 538 -13.79 8.87 30.29
CA LYS A 538 -13.72 9.10 31.74
C LYS A 538 -14.04 7.86 32.57
N HIS A 539 -14.33 6.73 31.93
CA HIS A 539 -14.67 5.46 32.59
C HIS A 539 -13.91 4.27 31.97
N GLY A 540 -13.99 3.12 32.63
CA GLY A 540 -13.48 1.83 32.14
C GLY A 540 -12.01 1.86 31.71
N TYR A 541 -11.73 1.22 30.58
CA TYR A 541 -10.39 1.05 30.02
C TYR A 541 -9.66 2.38 29.81
N TRP A 542 -10.31 3.36 29.16
CA TRP A 542 -9.66 4.63 28.81
C TRP A 542 -9.26 5.44 30.02
N LYS A 543 -10.09 5.50 31.08
CA LYS A 543 -9.72 6.18 32.32
C LYS A 543 -8.47 5.56 32.96
N SER A 544 -8.45 4.23 33.05
CA SER A 544 -7.33 3.49 33.64
C SER A 544 -6.06 3.64 32.81
N HIS A 545 -6.17 3.60 31.47
CA HIS A 545 -5.05 3.74 30.56
C HIS A 545 -4.47 5.15 30.55
N LEU A 546 -5.31 6.18 30.41
CA LEU A 546 -4.86 7.58 30.28
C LEU A 546 -4.32 8.18 31.58
N GLY A 547 -4.77 7.68 32.74
CA GLY A 547 -4.38 8.20 34.04
C GLY A 547 -4.76 9.68 34.18
N LYS A 548 -3.75 10.56 34.21
CA LYS A 548 -3.94 12.03 34.29
C LYS A 548 -3.97 12.73 32.92
N ARG A 549 -3.73 11.99 31.84
CA ARG A 549 -3.68 12.56 30.48
C ARG A 549 -5.09 12.72 29.92
N LYS A 550 -5.24 13.68 29.00
CA LYS A 550 -6.51 13.93 28.32
C LYS A 550 -6.69 12.95 27.17
N TYR A 551 -7.95 12.70 26.80
CA TYR A 551 -8.31 12.00 25.57
C TYR A 551 -8.49 13.04 24.45
N HIS A 552 -7.86 12.80 23.31
CA HIS A 552 -7.74 13.77 22.20
C HIS A 552 -8.59 13.38 20.99
N ILE A 553 -8.99 14.37 20.19
CA ILE A 553 -9.84 14.24 18.99
C ILE A 553 -9.00 14.35 17.71
N SER A 554 -9.28 13.51 16.71
CA SER A 554 -8.55 13.44 15.42
C SER A 554 -9.07 14.39 14.32
N ALA A 555 -9.86 15.40 14.69
CA ALA A 555 -10.46 16.36 13.75
C ALA A 555 -9.47 17.48 13.38
N LEU A 556 -8.63 17.91 14.32
CA LEU A 556 -7.58 18.91 14.12
C LEU A 556 -6.30 18.48 14.86
N TYR A 557 -5.18 18.39 14.15
CA TYR A 557 -3.88 18.12 14.76
C TYR A 557 -2.72 18.65 13.93
N VAL A 558 -1.59 18.91 14.59
CA VAL A 558 -0.34 19.37 13.97
C VAL A 558 0.68 18.25 14.07
N VAL A 559 1.46 18.04 13.01
CA VAL A 559 2.52 17.04 12.97
C VAL A 559 3.82 17.70 12.59
N ASP A 560 4.81 17.64 13.48
CA ASP A 560 6.21 17.92 13.13
C ASP A 560 6.79 16.66 12.47
N LEU A 561 6.82 16.64 11.14
CA LEU A 561 7.26 15.49 10.36
C LEU A 561 8.74 15.18 10.58
N VAL A 562 9.56 16.20 10.86
CA VAL A 562 10.98 15.99 11.18
C VAL A 562 11.08 15.19 12.47
N ARG A 563 10.41 15.64 13.53
CA ARG A 563 10.39 14.94 14.82
C ARG A 563 9.71 13.58 14.72
N PHE A 564 8.59 13.49 14.00
CA PHE A 564 7.82 12.26 13.79
C PHE A 564 8.67 11.15 13.17
N ARG A 565 9.41 11.47 12.10
CA ARG A 565 10.35 10.54 11.45
C ARG A 565 11.56 10.24 12.35
N ARG A 566 12.08 11.25 13.06
CA ARG A 566 13.21 11.12 13.99
C ARG A 566 12.95 10.10 15.10
N VAL A 567 11.77 10.13 15.71
CA VAL A 567 11.40 9.22 16.80
C VAL A 567 10.76 7.90 16.32
N ALA A 568 10.70 7.66 15.00
CA ALA A 568 9.99 6.52 14.41
C ALA A 568 8.53 6.39 14.87
N ALA A 569 7.83 7.52 15.02
CA ALA A 569 6.44 7.51 15.47
C ALA A 569 5.57 6.66 14.54
N GLY A 570 5.72 6.80 13.22
CA GLY A 570 5.00 6.01 12.22
C GLY A 570 5.20 4.50 12.37
N ASP A 571 6.45 4.04 12.52
CA ASP A 571 6.75 2.61 12.69
C ASP A 571 6.19 2.04 14.01
N ARG A 572 6.22 2.83 15.10
CA ARG A 572 5.62 2.45 16.39
C ARG A 572 4.10 2.35 16.29
N LEU A 573 3.46 3.32 15.65
CA LEU A 573 2.02 3.34 15.42
C LEU A 573 1.57 2.13 14.58
N ARG A 574 2.28 1.83 13.48
CA ARG A 574 2.01 0.64 12.65
C ARG A 574 2.21 -0.66 13.41
N GLY A 575 3.26 -0.77 14.23
CA GLY A 575 3.51 -1.93 15.07
C GLY A 575 2.39 -2.18 16.08
N GLN A 576 1.94 -1.13 16.78
CA GLN A 576 0.82 -1.24 17.72
C GLN A 576 -0.50 -1.54 17.01
N TYR A 577 -0.76 -0.89 15.88
CA TYR A 577 -1.91 -1.18 15.04
C TYR A 577 -1.94 -2.64 14.59
N GLN A 578 -0.81 -3.21 14.17
CA GLN A 578 -0.72 -4.61 13.74
C GLN A 578 -1.13 -5.59 14.85
N ALA A 579 -0.77 -5.26 16.09
CA ALA A 579 -1.11 -6.06 17.27
C ALA A 579 -2.60 -5.94 17.64
N LEU A 580 -3.14 -4.72 17.66
CA LEU A 580 -4.53 -4.47 18.06
C LEU A 580 -5.53 -4.92 17.01
N SER A 581 -5.28 -4.63 15.73
CA SER A 581 -6.22 -4.85 14.62
C SER A 581 -6.53 -6.31 14.31
N GLN A 582 -5.88 -7.27 14.98
CA GLN A 582 -6.26 -8.68 14.94
C GLN A 582 -7.66 -8.90 15.52
N ASP A 583 -8.07 -8.09 16.50
CA ASP A 583 -9.46 -8.02 16.96
C ASP A 583 -10.22 -6.94 16.16
N PRO A 584 -11.25 -7.32 15.38
CA PRO A 584 -12.07 -6.37 14.63
C PRO A 584 -12.78 -5.32 15.50
N ASN A 585 -13.01 -5.61 16.78
CA ASN A 585 -13.67 -4.69 17.71
C ASN A 585 -12.71 -3.69 18.37
N SER A 586 -11.40 -3.86 18.16
CA SER A 586 -10.40 -2.91 18.62
C SER A 586 -10.43 -1.63 17.79
N LEU A 587 -9.94 -0.53 18.38
CA LEU A 587 -9.77 0.76 17.71
C LEU A 587 -11.08 1.18 17.02
N SER A 588 -12.11 1.48 17.82
CA SER A 588 -13.42 1.86 17.32
C SER A 588 -13.31 3.03 16.34
N ASN A 589 -12.52 4.04 16.70
CA ASN A 589 -12.11 5.13 15.82
C ASN A 589 -10.59 5.08 15.64
N LEU A 590 -10.11 4.40 14.60
CA LEU A 590 -8.68 4.11 14.40
C LEU A 590 -7.76 5.34 14.49
N ASP A 591 -8.15 6.44 13.83
CA ASP A 591 -7.39 7.69 13.77
C ASP A 591 -7.31 8.43 15.12
N GLN A 592 -8.26 8.18 16.03
CA GLN A 592 -8.34 8.79 17.35
C GLN A 592 -7.80 7.88 18.46
N ASP A 593 -8.20 6.62 18.45
CA ASP A 593 -7.86 5.65 19.49
C ASP A 593 -6.39 5.26 19.45
N LEU A 594 -5.78 5.13 18.26
CA LEU A 594 -4.40 4.70 18.15
C LEU A 594 -3.41 5.72 18.77
N PRO A 595 -3.47 7.05 18.47
CA PRO A 595 -2.66 8.04 19.18
C PRO A 595 -2.90 8.05 20.68
N ASN A 596 -4.17 8.02 21.14
CA ASN A 596 -4.50 8.03 22.56
C ASN A 596 -4.01 6.76 23.29
N ASN A 597 -4.04 5.60 22.63
CA ASN A 597 -3.47 4.36 23.15
C ASN A 597 -1.93 4.47 23.28
N MET A 598 -1.28 5.09 22.29
CA MET A 598 0.18 5.22 22.21
C MET A 598 0.75 6.42 22.97
N ILE A 599 -0.07 7.19 23.70
CA ILE A 599 0.27 8.48 24.32
C ILE A 599 1.52 8.47 25.23
N TYR A 600 1.90 7.31 25.78
CA TYR A 600 3.11 7.15 26.60
C TYR A 600 4.37 6.86 25.79
N GLN A 601 4.24 6.23 24.63
CA GLN A 601 5.35 5.83 23.76
C GLN A 601 5.61 6.86 22.66
N VAL A 602 4.54 7.54 22.22
CA VAL A 602 4.55 8.62 21.24
C VAL A 602 3.78 9.78 21.89
N GLY A 603 4.53 10.76 22.39
CA GLY A 603 3.97 11.87 23.15
C GLY A 603 3.02 12.74 22.32
N ILE A 604 2.03 13.32 23.00
CA ILE A 604 1.03 14.21 22.41
C ILE A 604 1.09 15.55 23.13
N LYS A 605 1.29 16.63 22.37
CA LYS A 605 1.05 17.98 22.88
C LYS A 605 -0.45 18.23 22.90
N SER A 606 -1.03 18.43 24.09
CA SER A 606 -2.42 18.89 24.18
C SER A 606 -2.50 20.35 23.73
N LEU A 607 -3.24 20.59 22.65
CA LEU A 607 -3.50 21.93 22.12
C LEU A 607 -4.51 22.69 23.00
N PRO A 608 -4.49 24.04 22.99
CA PRO A 608 -5.50 24.86 23.65
C PRO A 608 -6.93 24.53 23.19
N GLN A 609 -7.90 24.56 24.11
CA GLN A 609 -9.28 24.16 23.80
C GLN A 609 -9.96 25.03 22.75
N GLU A 610 -9.59 26.30 22.66
CA GLU A 610 -10.08 27.25 21.65
C GLU A 610 -9.82 26.81 20.20
N TRP A 611 -8.85 25.92 19.96
CA TRP A 611 -8.58 25.36 18.65
C TRP A 611 -9.63 24.37 18.15
N LEU A 612 -10.52 23.87 19.00
CA LEU A 612 -11.59 22.98 18.56
C LEU A 612 -12.85 23.21 19.40
N TRP A 613 -13.89 23.70 18.72
CA TRP A 613 -15.23 23.78 19.27
C TRP A 613 -16.18 22.87 18.52
N CYS A 614 -17.06 22.17 19.23
CA CYS A 614 -18.12 21.35 18.67
C CYS A 614 -19.35 21.54 19.54
N GLU A 615 -20.51 21.72 18.90
CA GLU A 615 -21.78 21.99 19.59
C GLU A 615 -22.10 20.87 20.58
N THR A 616 -21.85 19.62 20.23
CA THR A 616 -22.18 18.48 21.09
C THR A 616 -21.42 18.49 22.42
N TRP A 617 -20.18 18.95 22.50
CA TRP A 617 -19.35 18.80 23.72
C TRP A 617 -18.97 20.12 24.40
N CYS A 618 -18.94 21.21 23.65
CA CYS A 618 -18.52 22.52 24.13
C CYS A 618 -19.75 23.38 24.51
N ASN A 619 -19.59 24.29 25.47
CA ASN A 619 -20.68 25.21 25.84
C ASN A 619 -20.79 26.37 24.83
N GLU A 620 -21.95 27.02 24.74
CA GLU A 620 -22.17 28.11 23.78
C GLU A 620 -21.28 29.34 24.06
N GLU A 621 -20.99 29.62 25.33
CA GLU A 621 -20.13 30.75 25.72
C GLU A 621 -18.72 30.66 25.09
N SER A 622 -18.16 29.44 25.01
CA SER A 622 -16.84 29.21 24.41
C SER A 622 -16.81 29.34 22.90
N LYS A 623 -17.97 29.30 22.21
CA LYS A 623 -18.08 29.43 20.75
C LYS A 623 -17.53 30.76 20.24
N SER A 624 -17.68 31.82 21.04
CA SER A 624 -17.15 33.16 20.73
C SER A 624 -15.62 33.21 20.63
N LYS A 625 -14.93 32.29 21.30
CA LYS A 625 -13.46 32.17 21.32
C LYS A 625 -12.94 31.05 20.41
N ALA A 626 -13.84 30.35 19.72
CA ALA A 626 -13.48 29.20 18.89
C ALA A 626 -12.71 29.64 17.64
N LYS A 627 -11.51 29.10 17.48
CA LYS A 627 -10.64 29.29 16.32
C LYS A 627 -11.02 28.36 15.17
N THR A 628 -11.46 27.15 15.48
CA THR A 628 -12.11 26.26 14.52
C THR A 628 -13.38 25.63 15.10
N ILE A 629 -14.32 25.32 14.23
CA ILE A 629 -15.59 24.67 14.57
C ILE A 629 -15.68 23.37 13.80
N ASP A 630 -15.84 22.27 14.53
CA ASP A 630 -16.06 20.93 14.02
C ASP A 630 -17.57 20.59 14.04
N LEU A 631 -18.09 20.14 12.90
CA LEU A 631 -19.49 19.74 12.74
C LEU A 631 -19.69 18.28 13.20
N CYS A 632 -19.35 18.06 14.47
CA CYS A 632 -19.42 16.79 15.16
C CYS A 632 -20.84 16.19 15.16
N ASN A 633 -20.90 14.85 15.09
CA ASN A 633 -22.18 14.15 15.20
C ASN A 633 -22.74 14.26 16.63
N ASN A 634 -24.05 14.46 16.73
CA ASN A 634 -24.76 14.49 18.00
C ASN A 634 -25.33 13.09 18.32
N PRO A 635 -25.03 12.48 19.48
CA PRO A 635 -25.58 11.17 19.83
C PRO A 635 -27.06 11.22 20.25
N GLN A 636 -27.62 12.39 20.55
CA GLN A 636 -29.02 12.57 20.97
C GLN A 636 -29.95 12.92 19.80
N THR A 637 -29.43 13.49 18.72
CA THR A 637 -30.21 13.93 17.55
C THR A 637 -29.65 13.32 16.26
N LYS A 638 -30.47 13.26 15.21
CA LYS A 638 -30.06 12.78 13.88
C LYS A 638 -30.15 13.89 12.82
N GLU A 639 -29.81 15.11 13.22
CA GLU A 639 -29.81 16.27 12.32
C GLU A 639 -28.76 16.04 11.20
N PRO A 640 -29.12 16.24 9.92
CA PRO A 640 -28.17 16.17 8.81
C PRO A 640 -27.05 17.22 8.94
N LYS A 641 -25.83 16.87 8.48
CA LYS A 641 -24.66 17.75 8.59
C LYS A 641 -24.85 19.12 7.90
N LEU A 642 -25.54 19.18 6.76
CA LEU A 642 -25.79 20.45 6.05
C LEU A 642 -26.72 21.38 6.84
N GLU A 643 -27.75 20.84 7.48
CA GLU A 643 -28.66 21.62 8.33
C GLU A 643 -27.92 22.15 9.56
N ALA A 644 -27.15 21.27 10.22
CA ALA A 644 -26.30 21.63 11.35
C ALA A 644 -25.28 22.72 10.95
N ALA A 645 -24.63 22.61 9.79
CA ALA A 645 -23.66 23.60 9.31
C ALA A 645 -24.29 25.00 9.18
N GLN A 646 -25.45 25.09 8.52
CA GLN A 646 -26.17 26.34 8.30
C GLN A 646 -26.71 26.98 9.60
N ARG A 647 -27.04 26.15 10.59
CA ARG A 647 -27.56 26.59 11.89
C ARG A 647 -26.44 27.01 12.83
N ILE A 648 -25.35 26.23 12.88
CA ILE A 648 -24.24 26.43 13.82
C ILE A 648 -23.34 27.58 13.36
N VAL A 649 -23.07 27.69 12.05
CA VAL A 649 -22.09 28.61 11.49
C VAL A 649 -22.77 29.55 10.48
N PRO A 650 -23.12 30.79 10.87
CA PRO A 650 -23.83 31.73 10.00
C PRO A 650 -23.11 32.01 8.67
N GLU A 651 -21.78 32.15 8.71
CA GLU A 651 -20.95 32.44 7.53
C GLU A 651 -20.82 31.27 6.54
N TRP A 652 -21.26 30.06 6.93
CA TRP A 652 -21.19 28.88 6.06
C TRP A 652 -21.99 29.09 4.77
N LYS A 653 -23.16 29.74 4.85
CA LYS A 653 -24.02 30.04 3.70
C LYS A 653 -23.35 30.96 2.69
N ASP A 654 -22.49 31.87 3.16
CA ASP A 654 -21.79 32.82 2.31
C ASP A 654 -20.64 32.14 1.56
N TYR A 655 -19.86 31.29 2.25
CA TYR A 655 -18.83 30.47 1.61
C TYR A 655 -19.40 29.52 0.56
N ASP A 656 -20.48 28.83 0.91
CA ASP A 656 -21.15 27.89 0.02
C ASP A 656 -21.73 28.58 -1.23
N ARG A 657 -22.34 29.77 -1.07
CA ARG A 657 -22.85 30.57 -2.18
C ARG A 657 -21.74 31.01 -3.12
N GLU A 658 -20.63 31.53 -2.59
CA GLU A 658 -19.49 31.98 -3.38
C GLU A 658 -18.87 30.84 -4.21
N LEU A 659 -18.69 29.67 -3.59
CA LEU A 659 -18.15 28.49 -4.28
C LEU A 659 -19.09 28.01 -5.40
N ARG A 660 -20.40 27.98 -5.15
CA ARG A 660 -21.40 27.60 -6.16
C ARG A 660 -21.39 28.55 -7.36
N GLU A 661 -21.38 29.86 -7.12
CA GLU A 661 -21.29 30.86 -8.19
C GLU A 661 -20.02 30.66 -9.03
N PHE A 662 -18.89 30.36 -8.38
CA PHE A 662 -17.64 30.07 -9.07
C PHE A 662 -17.71 28.78 -9.90
N ILE A 663 -18.25 27.69 -9.35
CA ILE A 663 -18.36 26.40 -10.04
C ILE A 663 -19.22 26.52 -11.30
N VAL A 664 -20.37 27.20 -11.21
CA VAL A 664 -21.24 27.46 -12.37
C VAL A 664 -20.49 28.27 -13.44
N LYS A 665 -19.68 29.25 -13.03
CA LYS A 665 -18.84 30.04 -13.95
C LYS A 665 -17.76 29.21 -14.64
N VAL A 666 -17.16 28.23 -13.95
CA VAL A 666 -16.17 27.31 -14.55
C VAL A 666 -16.86 26.37 -15.53
N GLN A 667 -17.97 25.76 -15.14
CA GLN A 667 -18.73 24.83 -16.00
C GLN A 667 -19.22 25.50 -17.29
N THR A 668 -19.73 26.74 -17.20
CA THR A 668 -20.17 27.51 -18.38
C THR A 668 -19.02 27.88 -19.32
N LYS A 669 -17.84 28.21 -18.79
CA LYS A 669 -16.64 28.46 -19.61
C LYS A 669 -16.17 27.20 -20.34
N THR A 670 -16.12 26.07 -19.66
CA THR A 670 -15.71 24.79 -20.26
C THR A 670 -16.69 24.37 -21.35
N ALA A 671 -18.00 24.54 -21.13
CA ALA A 671 -19.02 24.24 -22.13
C ALA A 671 -18.93 25.13 -23.38
N GLY A 672 -18.64 26.43 -23.20
CA GLY A 672 -18.46 27.37 -24.31
C GLY A 672 -17.20 27.14 -25.15
N GLN A 673 -16.14 26.58 -24.56
CA GLN A 673 -14.92 26.21 -25.32
C GLN A 673 -15.11 24.93 -26.13
N THR A 674 -15.88 23.96 -25.64
CA THR A 674 -16.21 22.74 -26.42
C THR A 674 -17.12 23.00 -27.63
N SER A 675 -17.88 24.09 -27.65
CA SER A 675 -18.70 24.47 -28.81
C SER A 675 -17.92 25.16 -29.95
N GLU A 676 -16.75 25.75 -29.68
CA GLU A 676 -15.92 26.36 -30.74
C GLU A 676 -15.02 25.33 -31.46
N ASP A 677 -14.68 24.20 -30.81
CA ASP A 677 -13.88 23.12 -31.39
C ASP A 677 -14.69 22.02 -32.11
N SER A 678 -16.02 22.17 -32.23
CA SER A 678 -16.93 21.15 -32.80
C SER A 678 -17.69 21.57 -34.07
N GLU A 679 -17.30 22.65 -34.75
CA GLU A 679 -17.91 23.06 -36.03
C GLU A 679 -17.60 22.15 -37.23
N ASP A 680 -16.85 21.05 -37.07
CA ASP A 680 -16.58 20.11 -38.16
C ASP A 680 -16.85 18.65 -37.75
N ARG A 681 -18.12 18.32 -37.45
CA ARG A 681 -18.74 17.00 -37.63
C ARG A 681 -20.24 17.05 -37.36
N SER A 682 -21.02 16.78 -38.39
CA SER A 682 -22.48 16.63 -38.36
C SER A 682 -22.97 15.61 -37.32
N VAL A 683 -23.84 16.05 -36.42
CA VAL A 683 -24.56 15.25 -35.41
C VAL A 683 -26.04 15.15 -35.82
N PRO A 684 -26.73 14.01 -35.66
CA PRO A 684 -28.18 13.98 -35.50
C PRO A 684 -28.57 14.07 -34.01
N GLU A 685 -29.60 14.88 -33.77
CA GLU A 685 -30.19 15.27 -32.48
C GLU A 685 -30.70 14.09 -31.62
N SER A 686 -30.47 14.17 -30.30
CA SER A 686 -31.52 13.94 -29.29
C SER A 686 -31.11 14.43 -27.88
N SER A 687 -31.88 15.42 -27.38
CA SER A 687 -32.30 15.81 -26.01
C SER A 687 -31.76 15.03 -24.79
N SER A 688 -31.56 15.60 -23.60
CA SER A 688 -32.06 16.83 -22.95
C SER A 688 -31.14 17.23 -21.78
N HIS A 689 -31.05 18.54 -21.54
CA HIS A 689 -30.47 19.16 -20.34
C HIS A 689 -31.15 18.66 -19.06
N ASP A 690 -30.37 18.32 -18.02
CA ASP A 690 -30.87 18.13 -16.66
C ASP A 690 -30.03 18.89 -15.63
N GLU A 691 -30.76 19.53 -14.71
CA GLU A 691 -30.28 20.37 -13.62
C GLU A 691 -29.49 19.56 -12.58
N HIS A 692 -28.33 20.09 -12.17
CA HIS A 692 -27.56 19.57 -11.05
C HIS A 692 -28.34 19.68 -9.73
N THR A 693 -28.93 18.58 -9.27
CA THR A 693 -29.42 18.43 -7.90
C THR A 693 -28.33 17.79 -7.02
N GLU A 694 -27.47 18.63 -6.45
CA GLU A 694 -26.73 18.29 -5.23
C GLU A 694 -27.70 18.41 -4.04
N LEU A 695 -28.29 17.29 -3.62
CA LEU A 695 -28.96 17.15 -2.32
C LEU A 695 -28.07 16.43 -1.32
#